data_AF-A0A2H5WP08-F1
#
_entry.id   AF-A0A2H5WP08-F1
#
_cell.length_a   1.000
_cell.length_b   1.000
_cell.length_c   1.000
_cell.angle_alpha   90.00
_cell.angle_beta   90.00
_cell.angle_gamma   90.00
#
_symmetry.space_group_name_H-M   'P 1'
#
loop_
_entity.id
_entity.type
_entity.pdbx_description
1 polymer ?
#
loop_
_entity_poly.entity_id
_entity_poly.type
_entity_poly.pdbx_seq_one_letter_code
_entity_poly.pdbx_strand_id
1 'polypeptide(L)'
;MERRHGSEARWAEETLQRLKAWGFTALGVNHSIYLRHKGLPHPEQILGMGQGFAYHDDLVKPIHWTGFPNVFSPEWESWCDWVAYERCRPNRDDPWLLGYMLDNELEWFGKDYLPWGLAVEALRRPAGHTARVALADLLRQRYKGDIAAFNRAWEANLRDFREIAESETPPAIRTPRAQQDGIAFVRLAARRYFETATRAIRKHDPNHLILGCRFAGDAPPIWDIAGEYCDVISVNTYPRIDLRQGRVLDWEGHLRRWHKESKRPLMITEWSFPALDSGLPCKHGAGMRVDTQSQRARCFRIFQETALSLPFVVGSNFFMWVDEPAQGISRTFPEDSNYGLVNEQGVPYRELVATATEVHRRAYEIHAASRRFQERSPQPTETRPVLTAKAQIGADSVRLPFVVRNRGEQAFTGWVCVDLPPNNPASRWKGAFACRTREGKPVRFTVEPLYRERAWAYLQNLRPGEQREYTLSFAAERPRTARPQQYYRLAPDAQIGSQHLPLQLRFSAERAPIGELRWQGEPYGRYTVVLWQVRSENRWLAPNQHELGFVQVEDIEYGRGWLLHQPEPDAPDIPFAVEWEFMLVNGLMLVRYFTLQNRGKQPMEVKGIYHYPLSLLGGSDGDDEAGGVPNYYLNAGVWEDRAANRFYGAIPLNPLAWRCSFFKDEQGRQHPDLWVPLAMTIPAGESRALPGGWVALVWGRGRFGETEWRMRSQQVQAYGGLEVAVASP
;
A
#
# COMPACT_ATOMS: atom_id res chain seq x y z
N MET A 1 -18.06 -17.76 24.46
CA MET A 1 -17.97 -17.21 25.84
C MET A 1 -18.80 -18.05 26.82
N GLU A 2 -20.13 -18.10 26.74
CA GLU A 2 -20.99 -18.86 27.67
C GLU A 2 -20.58 -20.33 27.84
N ARG A 3 -20.38 -21.05 26.74
CA ARG A 3 -19.95 -22.46 26.76
C ARG A 3 -18.65 -22.71 27.54
N ARG A 4 -17.73 -21.73 27.59
CA ARG A 4 -16.40 -21.89 28.19
C ARG A 4 -16.30 -21.31 29.60
N HIS A 5 -16.95 -20.18 29.87
CA HIS A 5 -16.79 -19.45 31.13
C HIS A 5 -18.07 -19.39 31.96
N GLY A 6 -19.23 -19.77 31.40
CA GLY A 6 -20.54 -19.75 32.06
C GLY A 6 -21.15 -18.35 32.24
N SER A 7 -20.36 -17.28 32.23
CA SER A 7 -20.85 -15.89 32.24
C SER A 7 -19.82 -14.91 31.66
N GLU A 8 -20.28 -13.73 31.27
CA GLU A 8 -19.40 -12.64 30.82
C GLU A 8 -18.44 -12.20 31.93
N ALA A 9 -18.92 -12.09 33.18
CA ALA A 9 -18.08 -11.70 34.31
C ALA A 9 -16.88 -12.65 34.53
N ARG A 10 -17.07 -13.96 34.35
CA ARG A 10 -15.99 -14.95 34.44
C ARG A 10 -15.02 -14.86 33.26
N TRP A 11 -15.54 -14.62 32.05
CA TRP A 11 -14.70 -14.34 30.88
C TRP A 11 -13.89 -13.05 31.06
N ALA A 12 -14.49 -12.00 31.62
CA ALA A 12 -13.83 -10.73 31.89
C ALA A 12 -12.70 -10.89 32.91
N GLU A 13 -12.87 -11.73 33.94
CA GLU A 13 -11.81 -12.00 34.91
C GLU A 13 -10.58 -12.66 34.26
N GLU A 14 -10.79 -13.70 33.44
CA GLU A 14 -9.69 -14.33 32.68
C GLU A 14 -9.06 -13.35 31.66
N THR A 15 -9.88 -12.56 30.99
CA THR A 15 -9.43 -11.55 30.03
C THR A 15 -8.57 -10.49 30.70
N LEU A 16 -8.98 -9.98 31.86
CA LEU A 16 -8.22 -9.01 32.64
C LEU A 16 -6.86 -9.58 33.06
N GLN A 17 -6.81 -10.82 33.54
CA GLN A 17 -5.56 -11.49 33.89
C GLN A 17 -4.62 -11.57 32.69
N ARG A 18 -5.13 -11.92 31.50
CA ARG A 18 -4.35 -11.93 30.25
C ARG A 18 -3.84 -10.54 29.88
N LEU A 19 -4.71 -9.53 29.87
CA LEU A 19 -4.32 -8.16 29.51
C LEU A 19 -3.20 -7.64 30.42
N LYS A 20 -3.33 -7.84 31.74
CA LYS A 20 -2.28 -7.47 32.71
C LYS A 20 -0.99 -8.28 32.50
N ALA A 21 -1.09 -9.60 32.30
CA ALA A 21 0.06 -10.45 32.06
C ALA A 21 0.81 -10.08 30.76
N TRP A 22 0.07 -9.63 29.73
CA TRP A 22 0.61 -9.13 28.47
C TRP A 22 1.04 -7.66 28.52
N GLY A 23 0.99 -7.02 29.69
CA GLY A 23 1.53 -5.68 29.92
C GLY A 23 0.66 -4.53 29.39
N PHE A 24 -0.62 -4.77 29.05
CA PHE A 24 -1.53 -3.68 28.71
C PHE A 24 -1.69 -2.73 29.90
N THR A 25 -1.72 -1.43 29.63
CA THR A 25 -1.79 -0.38 30.65
C THR A 25 -3.15 0.31 30.73
N ALA A 26 -4.06 0.02 29.80
CA ALA A 26 -5.42 0.57 29.76
C ALA A 26 -6.35 -0.39 28.99
N LEU A 27 -7.65 -0.27 29.22
CA LEU A 27 -8.68 -0.86 28.37
C LEU A 27 -8.90 0.00 27.12
N GLY A 28 -9.23 -0.63 26.00
CA GLY A 28 -9.69 0.07 24.80
C GLY A 28 -11.17 0.47 24.91
N VAL A 29 -11.67 1.17 23.89
CA VAL A 29 -13.11 1.34 23.69
C VAL A 29 -13.79 -0.01 23.38
N ASN A 30 -15.09 -0.09 23.58
CA ASN A 30 -15.91 -1.30 23.44
C ASN A 30 -15.50 -2.45 24.39
N HIS A 31 -14.91 -2.12 25.54
CA HIS A 31 -14.60 -3.09 26.59
C HIS A 31 -15.86 -3.52 27.36
N SER A 32 -15.84 -4.71 27.96
CA SER A 32 -16.90 -5.12 28.89
C SER A 32 -16.84 -4.34 30.21
N ILE A 33 -17.99 -3.92 30.73
CA ILE A 33 -18.09 -3.19 32.00
C ILE A 33 -17.51 -3.99 33.19
N TYR A 34 -17.48 -5.33 33.11
CA TYR A 34 -16.93 -6.19 34.16
C TYR A 34 -15.39 -6.10 34.29
N LEU A 35 -14.72 -5.42 33.36
CA LEU A 35 -13.28 -5.15 33.39
C LEU A 35 -12.92 -3.85 34.13
N ARG A 36 -13.89 -2.94 34.34
CA ARG A 36 -13.65 -1.63 34.97
C ARG A 36 -13.22 -1.75 36.43
N HIS A 37 -12.51 -0.74 36.93
CA HIS A 37 -12.08 -0.60 38.34
C HIS A 37 -11.23 -1.76 38.88
N LYS A 38 -10.57 -2.51 38.00
CA LYS A 38 -9.75 -3.66 38.37
C LYS A 38 -8.29 -3.51 37.94
N GLY A 39 -7.72 -2.31 37.98
CA GLY A 39 -6.28 -2.11 37.76
C GLY A 39 -5.86 -1.76 36.33
N LEU A 40 -6.82 -1.48 35.43
CA LEU A 40 -6.57 -0.88 34.12
C LEU A 40 -7.53 0.32 33.96
N PRO A 41 -7.03 1.55 33.77
CA PRO A 41 -7.87 2.70 33.43
C PRO A 41 -8.55 2.49 32.07
N HIS A 42 -9.63 3.20 31.81
CA HIS A 42 -10.44 2.99 30.61
C HIS A 42 -11.00 4.31 30.06
N PRO A 43 -11.22 4.45 28.74
CA PRO A 43 -12.14 5.46 28.24
C PRO A 43 -13.59 5.07 28.59
N GLU A 44 -14.54 5.99 28.45
CA GLU A 44 -15.95 5.60 28.36
C GLU A 44 -16.21 4.92 26.99
N GLN A 45 -17.32 4.20 26.82
CA GLN A 45 -17.70 3.79 25.46
C GLN A 45 -17.91 5.04 24.59
N ILE A 46 -17.65 4.90 23.28
CA ILE A 46 -17.81 5.99 22.31
C ILE A 46 -19.18 6.64 22.52
N LEU A 47 -19.18 7.97 22.77
CA LEU A 47 -20.42 8.68 23.10
C LEU A 47 -21.39 8.67 21.93
N GLY A 48 -20.86 8.74 20.70
CA GLY A 48 -21.64 8.70 19.48
C GLY A 48 -22.48 9.96 19.30
N MET A 49 -21.98 11.12 19.73
CA MET A 49 -22.73 12.38 19.68
C MET A 49 -23.11 12.74 18.25
N GLY A 50 -22.14 12.74 17.33
CA GLY A 50 -22.35 13.04 15.92
C GLY A 50 -22.94 11.87 15.14
N GLN A 51 -22.40 10.66 15.28
CA GLN A 51 -22.88 9.50 14.52
C GLN A 51 -24.33 9.16 14.90
N GLY A 52 -24.68 9.27 16.19
CA GLY A 52 -26.05 9.06 16.67
C GLY A 52 -27.00 10.12 16.12
N PHE A 53 -26.59 11.40 16.13
CA PHE A 53 -27.40 12.48 15.57
C PHE A 53 -27.53 12.39 14.05
N ALA A 54 -26.54 11.86 13.34
CA ALA A 54 -26.63 11.65 11.89
C ALA A 54 -27.72 10.64 11.49
N TYR A 55 -28.19 9.77 12.39
CA TYR A 55 -29.38 8.95 12.13
C TYR A 55 -30.70 9.71 12.33
N HIS A 56 -30.66 10.84 13.04
CA HIS A 56 -31.82 11.71 13.29
C HIS A 56 -31.90 12.86 12.27
N ASP A 57 -30.83 13.65 12.14
CA ASP A 57 -30.70 14.77 11.21
C ASP A 57 -29.26 14.82 10.67
N ASP A 58 -29.12 14.41 9.40
CA ASP A 58 -27.84 14.20 8.74
C ASP A 58 -27.44 15.38 7.85
N LEU A 59 -26.15 15.71 7.85
CA LEU A 59 -25.53 16.44 6.74
C LEU A 59 -25.00 15.45 5.71
N VAL A 60 -24.39 14.35 6.17
CA VAL A 60 -23.93 13.24 5.34
C VAL A 60 -24.64 11.97 5.79
N LYS A 61 -25.34 11.32 4.87
CA LYS A 61 -26.17 10.15 5.18
C LYS A 61 -25.33 8.94 5.64
N PRO A 62 -25.67 8.27 6.75
CA PRO A 62 -25.00 7.06 7.22
C PRO A 62 -25.46 5.82 6.42
N ILE A 63 -24.96 5.67 5.20
CA ILE A 63 -25.33 4.55 4.29
C ILE A 63 -24.45 3.31 4.54
N HIS A 64 -23.14 3.47 4.33
CA HIS A 64 -22.14 2.40 4.47
C HIS A 64 -21.20 2.64 5.66
N TRP A 65 -21.27 3.84 6.26
CA TRP A 65 -20.42 4.29 7.34
C TRP A 65 -21.21 5.21 8.29
N THR A 66 -20.53 5.90 9.20
CA THR A 66 -21.13 6.66 10.31
C THR A 66 -21.82 7.96 9.93
N GLY A 67 -21.69 8.47 8.70
CA GLY A 67 -22.29 9.74 8.31
C GLY A 67 -21.59 10.95 8.93
N PHE A 68 -22.27 12.10 8.86
CA PHE A 68 -21.88 13.32 9.57
C PHE A 68 -23.14 14.06 10.04
N PRO A 69 -23.19 14.53 11.30
CA PRO A 69 -24.36 15.19 11.86
C PRO A 69 -24.66 16.53 11.18
N ASN A 70 -25.94 16.88 11.06
CA ASN A 70 -26.34 18.24 10.73
C ASN A 70 -26.14 19.16 11.96
N VAL A 71 -24.91 19.60 12.18
CA VAL A 71 -24.54 20.45 13.32
C VAL A 71 -25.25 21.81 13.32
N PHE A 72 -25.85 22.21 12.19
CA PHE A 72 -26.60 23.46 12.04
C PHE A 72 -28.07 23.34 12.47
N SER A 73 -28.53 22.12 12.73
CA SER A 73 -29.84 21.85 13.30
C SER A 73 -30.03 22.61 14.62
N PRO A 74 -31.23 23.17 14.88
CA PRO A 74 -31.53 23.76 16.18
C PRO A 74 -31.51 22.73 17.32
N GLU A 75 -31.67 21.44 17.01
CA GLU A 75 -31.71 20.36 17.99
C GLU A 75 -30.33 19.82 18.39
N TRP A 76 -29.28 20.16 17.64
CA TRP A 76 -27.92 19.64 17.85
C TRP A 76 -27.40 19.91 19.27
N GLU A 77 -27.63 21.12 19.79
CA GLU A 77 -27.15 21.49 21.12
C GLU A 77 -27.86 20.72 22.24
N SER A 78 -29.19 20.60 22.16
CA SER A 78 -29.97 19.83 23.13
C SER A 78 -29.64 18.34 23.08
N TRP A 79 -29.37 17.80 21.88
CA TRP A 79 -28.89 16.43 21.73
C TRP A 79 -27.55 16.21 22.44
N CYS A 80 -26.55 17.05 22.20
CA CYS A 80 -25.26 16.95 22.87
C CYS A 80 -25.37 17.08 24.39
N ASP A 81 -26.18 18.03 24.90
CA ASP A 81 -26.41 18.20 26.34
C ASP A 81 -27.06 16.96 26.96
N TRP A 82 -28.04 16.36 26.26
CA TRP A 82 -28.70 15.15 26.72
C TRP A 82 -27.74 13.95 26.77
N VAL A 83 -26.96 13.71 25.71
CA VAL A 83 -25.95 12.63 25.69
C VAL A 83 -24.93 12.82 26.81
N ALA A 84 -24.41 14.04 27.00
CA ALA A 84 -23.46 14.34 28.07
C ALA A 84 -24.08 14.20 29.48
N TYR A 85 -25.32 14.64 29.66
CA TYR A 85 -26.05 14.47 30.91
C TYR A 85 -26.21 12.99 31.27
N GLU A 86 -26.60 12.15 30.31
CA GLU A 86 -26.81 10.72 30.53
C GLU A 86 -25.50 9.95 30.73
N ARG A 87 -24.50 10.22 29.89
CA ARG A 87 -23.31 9.37 29.74
C ARG A 87 -22.08 9.90 30.48
N CYS A 88 -21.93 11.22 30.62
CA CYS A 88 -20.77 11.82 31.27
C CYS A 88 -21.02 12.07 32.76
N ARG A 89 -22.16 12.67 33.12
CA ARG A 89 -22.50 13.02 34.52
C ARG A 89 -22.28 11.88 35.52
N PRO A 90 -22.68 10.61 35.25
CA PRO A 90 -22.50 9.53 36.23
C PRO A 90 -21.04 9.15 36.49
N ASN A 91 -20.13 9.49 35.57
CA ASN A 91 -18.72 9.13 35.63
C ASN A 91 -17.81 10.29 36.05
N ARG A 92 -18.36 11.48 36.34
CA ARG A 92 -17.59 12.73 36.56
C ARG A 92 -16.55 12.65 37.68
N ASP A 93 -16.75 11.75 38.64
CA ASP A 93 -15.90 11.57 39.81
C ASP A 93 -15.10 10.26 39.76
N ASP A 94 -15.10 9.53 38.62
CA ASP A 94 -14.42 8.24 38.47
C ASP A 94 -12.92 8.39 38.15
N PRO A 95 -12.00 8.15 39.10
CA PRO A 95 -10.57 8.34 38.87
C PRO A 95 -9.95 7.32 37.90
N TRP A 96 -10.68 6.27 37.50
CA TRP A 96 -10.23 5.29 36.52
C TRP A 96 -10.61 5.65 35.08
N LEU A 97 -11.47 6.64 34.90
CA LEU A 97 -11.87 7.12 33.59
C LEU A 97 -10.76 8.00 32.98
N LEU A 98 -10.29 7.62 31.80
CA LEU A 98 -9.33 8.43 31.03
C LEU A 98 -10.02 9.66 30.41
N GLY A 99 -11.22 9.46 29.87
CA GLY A 99 -11.92 10.48 29.11
C GLY A 99 -12.96 9.94 28.14
N TYR A 100 -13.45 10.85 27.30
CA TYR A 100 -14.54 10.63 26.37
C TYR A 100 -14.08 10.74 24.92
N MET A 101 -14.38 9.72 24.13
CA MET A 101 -14.33 9.81 22.67
C MET A 101 -15.69 10.27 22.16
N LEU A 102 -15.70 11.33 21.35
CA LEU A 102 -16.92 11.96 20.88
C LEU A 102 -17.69 11.04 19.93
N ASP A 103 -16.99 10.45 18.96
CA ASP A 103 -17.52 9.63 17.87
C ASP A 103 -16.43 8.70 17.31
N ASN A 104 -16.81 7.86 16.33
CA ASN A 104 -15.91 7.02 15.55
C ASN A 104 -16.01 7.36 14.05
N GLU A 105 -14.89 7.75 13.45
CA GLU A 105 -14.72 7.79 11.99
C GLU A 105 -15.82 8.52 11.19
N LEU A 106 -16.31 9.66 11.67
CA LEU A 106 -17.29 10.47 10.92
C LEU A 106 -16.81 10.78 9.49
N GLU A 107 -17.74 10.88 8.55
CA GLU A 107 -17.47 11.11 7.13
C GLU A 107 -17.11 12.59 6.82
N TRP A 108 -16.04 13.09 7.44
CA TRP A 108 -15.56 14.47 7.35
C TRP A 108 -15.27 14.95 5.92
N PHE A 109 -14.92 14.04 5.01
CA PHE A 109 -14.64 14.35 3.59
C PHE A 109 -15.88 14.23 2.68
N GLY A 110 -17.08 14.00 3.24
CA GLY A 110 -18.30 13.73 2.47
C GLY A 110 -18.20 12.43 1.65
N LYS A 111 -19.17 12.18 0.76
CA LYS A 111 -19.19 10.94 -0.05
C LYS A 111 -18.16 10.92 -1.17
N ASP A 112 -17.73 12.11 -1.61
CA ASP A 112 -16.79 12.25 -2.72
C ASP A 112 -15.31 12.28 -2.25
N TYR A 113 -15.05 12.14 -0.95
CA TYR A 113 -13.70 12.14 -0.37
C TYR A 113 -12.88 13.43 -0.68
N LEU A 114 -13.55 14.59 -0.66
CA LEU A 114 -12.94 15.89 -0.98
C LEU A 114 -12.67 16.73 0.29
N PRO A 115 -11.60 17.55 0.35
CA PRO A 115 -11.35 18.44 1.49
C PRO A 115 -12.47 19.45 1.80
N TRP A 116 -13.35 19.73 0.82
CA TRP A 116 -14.55 20.56 0.94
C TRP A 116 -15.85 19.75 0.91
N GLY A 117 -15.77 18.43 1.11
CA GLY A 117 -16.87 17.50 0.85
C GLY A 117 -18.15 17.81 1.63
N LEU A 118 -18.08 18.25 2.89
CA LEU A 118 -19.29 18.64 3.63
C LEU A 118 -20.06 19.79 2.97
N ALA A 119 -19.39 20.68 2.22
CA ALA A 119 -20.06 21.73 1.46
C ALA A 119 -20.79 21.17 0.22
N VAL A 120 -20.21 20.15 -0.43
CA VAL A 120 -20.89 19.41 -1.52
C VAL A 120 -22.15 18.74 -0.98
N GLU A 121 -22.03 18.08 0.17
CA GLU A 121 -23.15 17.40 0.83
C GLU A 121 -24.23 18.39 1.26
N ALA A 122 -23.87 19.57 1.79
CA ALA A 122 -24.82 20.63 2.09
C ALA A 122 -25.60 21.10 0.85
N LEU A 123 -24.94 21.25 -0.30
CA LEU A 123 -25.58 21.64 -1.56
C LEU A 123 -26.48 20.52 -2.14
N ARG A 124 -26.20 19.25 -1.83
CA ARG A 124 -27.05 18.10 -2.19
C ARG A 124 -28.32 18.00 -1.35
N ARG A 125 -28.40 18.72 -0.21
CA ARG A 125 -29.61 18.71 0.62
C ARG A 125 -30.77 19.48 -0.04
N PRO A 126 -32.03 19.12 0.26
CA PRO A 126 -33.20 19.84 -0.23
C PRO A 126 -33.17 21.34 0.10
N ALA A 127 -33.92 22.13 -0.66
CA ALA A 127 -34.10 23.54 -0.39
C ALA A 127 -34.57 23.79 1.05
N GLY A 128 -34.02 24.81 1.70
CA GLY A 128 -34.33 25.17 3.09
C GLY A 128 -33.63 24.33 4.16
N HIS A 129 -32.87 23.30 3.81
CA HIS A 129 -32.11 22.52 4.80
C HIS A 129 -31.12 23.42 5.56
N THR A 130 -31.03 23.28 6.89
CA THR A 130 -30.29 24.23 7.75
C THR A 130 -28.79 24.32 7.42
N ALA A 131 -28.15 23.20 7.08
CA ALA A 131 -26.76 23.23 6.61
C ALA A 131 -26.57 24.03 5.31
N ARG A 132 -27.56 23.99 4.42
CA ARG A 132 -27.53 24.72 3.15
C ARG A 132 -27.78 26.21 3.35
N VAL A 133 -28.67 26.56 4.29
CA VAL A 133 -28.85 27.93 4.79
C VAL A 133 -27.56 28.45 5.41
N ALA A 134 -26.90 27.67 6.26
CA ALA A 134 -25.63 28.06 6.88
C ALA A 134 -24.52 28.28 5.85
N LEU A 135 -24.47 27.47 4.78
CA LEU A 135 -23.55 27.68 3.67
C LEU A 135 -23.84 29.00 2.94
N ALA A 136 -25.10 29.28 2.62
CA ALA A 136 -25.51 30.53 1.98
C ALA A 136 -25.11 31.75 2.83
N ASP A 137 -25.33 31.69 4.15
CA ASP A 137 -24.96 32.77 5.08
C ASP A 137 -23.45 32.97 5.18
N LEU A 138 -22.68 31.88 5.26
CA LEU A 138 -21.22 31.94 5.26
C LEU A 138 -20.70 32.64 3.99
N LEU A 139 -21.24 32.26 2.83
CA LEU A 139 -20.84 32.83 1.55
C LEU A 139 -21.23 34.31 1.48
N ARG A 140 -22.45 34.67 1.88
CA ARG A 140 -22.88 36.07 1.96
C ARG A 140 -21.94 36.90 2.81
N GLN A 141 -21.51 36.40 3.97
CA GLN A 141 -20.56 37.09 4.84
C GLN A 141 -19.17 37.22 4.20
N ARG A 142 -18.64 36.16 3.61
CA ARG A 142 -17.30 36.15 2.98
C ARG A 142 -17.20 37.09 1.79
N TYR A 143 -18.27 37.22 1.02
CA TYR A 143 -18.38 38.15 -0.10
C TYR A 143 -18.96 39.51 0.31
N LYS A 144 -19.20 39.76 1.60
CA LYS A 144 -19.76 41.01 2.14
C LYS A 144 -21.07 41.44 1.47
N GLY A 145 -21.88 40.46 1.05
CA GLY A 145 -23.13 40.68 0.30
C GLY A 145 -22.95 41.01 -1.18
N ASP A 146 -21.73 41.06 -1.73
CA ASP A 146 -21.50 41.27 -3.17
C ASP A 146 -21.75 39.99 -3.98
N ILE A 147 -22.98 39.86 -4.48
CA ILE A 147 -23.39 38.72 -5.31
C ILE A 147 -22.65 38.67 -6.65
N ALA A 148 -22.23 39.81 -7.20
CA ALA A 148 -21.50 39.84 -8.47
C ALA A 148 -20.07 39.30 -8.30
N ALA A 149 -19.41 39.62 -7.18
CA ALA A 149 -18.13 39.00 -6.83
C ALA A 149 -18.25 37.50 -6.61
N PHE A 150 -19.31 37.04 -5.94
CA PHE A 150 -19.59 35.62 -5.78
C PHE A 150 -19.78 34.93 -7.15
N ASN A 151 -20.64 35.47 -8.01
CA ASN A 151 -20.93 34.91 -9.33
C ASN A 151 -19.67 34.77 -10.20
N ARG A 152 -18.76 35.76 -10.16
CA ARG A 152 -17.45 35.66 -10.84
C ARG A 152 -16.57 34.57 -10.24
N ALA A 153 -16.53 34.46 -8.91
CA ALA A 153 -15.68 33.49 -8.21
C ALA A 153 -16.15 32.04 -8.37
N TRP A 154 -17.48 31.84 -8.46
CA TRP A 154 -18.11 30.53 -8.51
C TRP A 154 -18.59 30.13 -9.91
N GLU A 155 -18.41 31.00 -10.91
CA GLU A 155 -19.00 30.84 -12.26
C GLU A 155 -20.51 30.58 -12.19
N ALA A 156 -21.17 31.30 -11.28
CA ALA A 156 -22.59 31.18 -11.01
C ALA A 156 -23.37 32.38 -11.59
N ASN A 157 -24.69 32.27 -11.60
CA ASN A 157 -25.58 33.35 -12.02
C ASN A 157 -26.76 33.47 -11.06
N LEU A 158 -26.47 33.83 -9.82
CA LEU A 158 -27.48 34.03 -8.77
C LEU A 158 -27.83 35.51 -8.63
N ARG A 159 -29.08 35.80 -8.26
CA ARG A 159 -29.53 37.17 -7.96
C ARG A 159 -29.29 37.55 -6.50
N ASP A 160 -29.32 36.57 -5.61
CA ASP A 160 -29.08 36.73 -4.17
C ASP A 160 -28.48 35.45 -3.57
N PHE A 161 -27.76 35.57 -2.46
CA PHE A 161 -27.19 34.41 -1.75
C PHE A 161 -28.26 33.45 -1.23
N ARG A 162 -29.49 33.92 -0.94
CA ARG A 162 -30.62 33.08 -0.54
C ARG A 162 -30.96 32.00 -1.57
N GLU A 163 -30.69 32.25 -2.86
CA GLU A 163 -30.90 31.25 -3.92
C GLU A 163 -30.01 30.02 -3.72
N ILE A 164 -28.88 30.13 -3.02
CA ILE A 164 -28.06 28.96 -2.64
C ILE A 164 -28.86 28.03 -1.72
N ALA A 165 -29.66 28.58 -0.80
CA ALA A 165 -30.46 27.82 0.16
C ALA A 165 -31.82 27.37 -0.39
N GLU A 166 -32.44 28.19 -1.25
CA GLU A 166 -33.84 28.02 -1.67
C GLU A 166 -34.02 27.35 -3.04
N SER A 167 -33.00 27.38 -3.92
CA SER A 167 -33.10 26.84 -5.27
C SER A 167 -33.12 25.31 -5.28
N GLU A 168 -33.83 24.70 -6.22
CA GLU A 168 -33.70 23.26 -6.49
C GLU A 168 -32.36 22.91 -7.17
N THR A 169 -31.72 23.89 -7.82
CA THR A 169 -30.45 23.73 -8.53
C THR A 169 -29.41 24.74 -8.00
N PRO A 170 -28.76 24.49 -6.86
CA PRO A 170 -27.71 25.36 -6.34
C PRO A 170 -26.48 25.40 -7.26
N PRO A 171 -25.59 26.39 -7.11
CA PRO A 171 -24.31 26.41 -7.80
C PRO A 171 -23.44 25.22 -7.36
N ALA A 172 -22.60 24.73 -8.27
CA ALA A 172 -21.64 23.65 -8.01
C ALA A 172 -20.25 24.19 -7.67
N ILE A 173 -19.49 23.45 -6.86
CA ILE A 173 -18.10 23.77 -6.52
C ILE A 173 -17.18 23.35 -7.68
N ARG A 174 -16.88 24.27 -8.61
CA ARG A 174 -16.06 23.99 -9.80
C ARG A 174 -14.73 24.73 -9.85
N THR A 175 -14.68 25.93 -9.28
CA THR A 175 -13.47 26.77 -9.32
C THR A 175 -12.58 26.54 -8.10
N PRO A 176 -11.27 26.82 -8.18
CA PRO A 176 -10.39 26.81 -7.00
C PRO A 176 -10.88 27.72 -5.87
N ARG A 177 -11.54 28.83 -6.22
CA ARG A 177 -12.10 29.74 -5.23
C ARG A 177 -13.31 29.14 -4.52
N ALA A 178 -14.21 28.48 -5.25
CA ALA A 178 -15.34 27.76 -4.67
C ALA A 178 -14.86 26.62 -3.75
N GLN A 179 -13.78 25.92 -4.12
CA GLN A 179 -13.18 24.87 -3.28
C GLN A 179 -12.67 25.43 -1.95
N GLN A 180 -11.98 26.58 -1.97
CA GLN A 180 -11.53 27.25 -0.74
C GLN A 180 -12.69 27.70 0.15
N ASP A 181 -13.77 28.21 -0.45
CA ASP A 181 -14.97 28.58 0.30
C ASP A 181 -15.70 27.34 0.87
N GLY A 182 -15.68 26.22 0.15
CA GLY A 182 -16.15 24.93 0.66
C GLY A 182 -15.33 24.41 1.83
N ILE A 183 -14.00 24.55 1.81
CA ILE A 183 -13.14 24.28 2.98
C ILE A 183 -13.52 25.19 4.16
N ALA A 184 -13.84 26.46 3.90
CA ALA A 184 -14.30 27.36 4.96
C ALA A 184 -15.62 26.88 5.60
N PHE A 185 -16.53 26.28 4.83
CA PHE A 185 -17.73 25.65 5.36
C PHE A 185 -17.44 24.40 6.19
N VAL A 186 -16.53 23.53 5.73
CA VAL A 186 -16.05 22.37 6.52
C VAL A 186 -15.49 22.83 7.87
N ARG A 187 -14.69 23.91 7.88
CA ARG A 187 -14.14 24.50 9.10
C ARG A 187 -15.22 25.07 10.01
N LEU A 188 -16.26 25.72 9.46
CA LEU A 188 -17.42 26.20 10.22
C LEU A 188 -18.16 25.03 10.89
N ALA A 189 -18.45 23.97 10.13
CA ALA A 189 -19.10 22.77 10.64
C ALA A 189 -18.28 22.10 11.75
N ALA A 190 -16.96 21.95 11.54
CA ALA A 190 -16.04 21.38 12.52
C ALA A 190 -16.02 22.19 13.83
N ARG A 191 -15.96 23.52 13.75
CA ARG A 191 -15.99 24.37 14.95
C ARG A 191 -17.27 24.18 15.73
N ARG A 192 -18.43 24.22 15.06
CA ARG A 192 -19.73 24.04 15.70
C ARG A 192 -19.89 22.64 16.31
N TYR A 193 -19.41 21.60 15.63
CA TYR A 193 -19.37 20.23 16.14
C TYR A 193 -18.57 20.15 17.45
N PHE A 194 -17.28 20.53 17.41
CA PHE A 194 -16.40 20.38 18.56
C PHE A 194 -16.83 21.27 19.72
N GLU A 195 -17.10 22.55 19.47
CA GLU A 195 -17.53 23.50 20.51
C GLU A 195 -18.76 23.01 21.26
N THR A 196 -19.80 22.59 20.53
CA THR A 196 -21.06 22.17 21.14
C THR A 196 -20.89 20.89 21.95
N ALA A 197 -20.23 19.88 21.36
CA ALA A 197 -20.00 18.58 22.01
C ALA A 197 -19.13 18.74 23.26
N THR A 198 -18.00 19.45 23.18
CA THR A 198 -17.10 19.58 24.34
C THR A 198 -17.69 20.47 25.42
N ARG A 199 -18.44 21.53 25.07
CA ARG A 199 -19.13 22.37 26.05
C ARG A 199 -20.16 21.58 26.83
N ALA A 200 -20.93 20.71 26.15
CA ALA A 200 -21.89 19.83 26.81
C ALA A 200 -21.20 18.86 27.78
N ILE A 201 -20.10 18.22 27.37
CA ILE A 201 -19.33 17.33 28.26
C ILE A 201 -18.80 18.10 29.46
N ARG A 202 -18.13 19.25 29.25
CA ARG A 202 -17.55 20.06 30.32
C ARG A 202 -18.57 20.57 31.33
N LYS A 203 -19.83 20.77 30.92
CA LYS A 203 -20.93 21.14 31.82
C LYS A 203 -21.28 20.02 32.82
N HIS A 204 -21.23 18.76 32.39
CA HIS A 204 -21.63 17.60 33.21
C HIS A 204 -20.44 16.85 33.84
N ASP A 205 -19.25 16.99 33.24
CA ASP A 205 -17.98 16.46 33.70
C ASP A 205 -16.82 17.40 33.30
N PRO A 206 -16.35 18.24 34.25
CA PRO A 206 -15.22 19.13 34.02
C PRO A 206 -13.85 18.44 34.20
N ASN A 207 -13.79 17.19 34.65
CA ASN A 207 -12.58 16.56 35.18
C ASN A 207 -11.82 15.72 34.13
N HIS A 208 -12.54 14.98 33.27
CA HIS A 208 -11.93 13.97 32.38
C HIS A 208 -11.54 14.48 31.00
N LEU A 209 -10.63 13.79 30.30
CA LEU A 209 -10.12 14.27 28.99
C LEU A 209 -11.17 14.18 27.88
N ILE A 210 -11.11 15.09 26.92
CA ILE A 210 -11.72 14.95 25.60
C ILE A 210 -10.70 14.27 24.68
N LEU A 211 -10.98 13.01 24.32
CA LEU A 211 -10.06 12.13 23.60
C LEU A 211 -10.23 12.21 22.07
N GLY A 212 -10.96 13.19 21.54
CA GLY A 212 -11.20 13.37 20.11
C GLY A 212 -12.32 12.49 19.55
N CYS A 213 -12.34 12.34 18.22
CA CYS A 213 -13.42 11.66 17.47
C CYS A 213 -12.91 10.57 16.53
N ARG A 214 -11.71 10.02 16.79
CA ARG A 214 -11.13 8.85 16.11
C ARG A 214 -11.19 8.99 14.59
N PHE A 215 -10.43 9.96 14.06
CA PHE A 215 -10.41 10.22 12.61
C PHE A 215 -9.95 8.98 11.83
N ALA A 216 -10.63 8.65 10.73
CA ALA A 216 -10.30 7.52 9.86
C ALA A 216 -9.12 7.88 8.93
N GLY A 217 -7.89 7.63 9.38
CA GLY A 217 -6.68 7.83 8.57
C GLY A 217 -6.25 9.28 8.36
N ASP A 218 -7.15 10.23 8.08
CA ASP A 218 -6.86 11.68 7.99
C ASP A 218 -8.14 12.49 8.26
N ALA A 219 -8.03 13.82 8.24
CA ALA A 219 -9.15 14.74 8.30
C ALA A 219 -8.95 15.86 7.25
N PRO A 220 -10.02 16.55 6.83
CA PRO A 220 -9.88 17.82 6.10
C PRO A 220 -9.06 18.83 6.92
N PRO A 221 -8.70 20.01 6.36
CA PRO A 221 -7.94 21.04 7.07
C PRO A 221 -8.66 21.65 8.31
N ILE A 222 -8.77 20.87 9.39
CA ILE A 222 -9.50 21.17 10.64
C ILE A 222 -8.73 20.72 11.90
N TRP A 223 -7.48 20.26 11.75
CA TRP A 223 -6.66 19.78 12.87
C TRP A 223 -6.42 20.84 13.94
N ASP A 224 -6.23 22.09 13.52
CA ASP A 224 -6.13 23.25 14.40
C ASP A 224 -7.40 23.44 15.23
N ILE A 225 -8.57 23.33 14.60
CA ILE A 225 -9.88 23.43 15.27
C ILE A 225 -10.07 22.28 16.24
N ALA A 226 -9.81 21.04 15.83
CA ALA A 226 -9.90 19.89 16.72
C ALA A 226 -8.98 20.07 17.95
N GLY A 227 -7.78 20.64 17.75
CA GLY A 227 -6.83 20.95 18.81
C GLY A 227 -7.27 22.06 19.77
N GLU A 228 -8.18 22.95 19.37
CA GLU A 228 -8.75 23.96 20.28
C GLU A 228 -9.63 23.31 21.36
N TYR A 229 -10.34 22.24 21.03
CA TYR A 229 -11.39 21.65 21.88
C TYR A 229 -11.00 20.30 22.50
N CYS A 230 -10.17 19.50 21.83
CA CYS A 230 -9.74 18.20 22.33
C CYS A 230 -8.47 18.32 23.17
N ASP A 231 -8.39 17.52 24.25
CA ASP A 231 -7.16 17.40 25.04
C ASP A 231 -6.16 16.46 24.37
N VAL A 232 -6.68 15.41 23.72
CA VAL A 232 -5.93 14.44 22.93
C VAL A 232 -6.64 14.24 21.59
N ILE A 233 -5.87 14.16 20.50
CA ILE A 233 -6.41 13.86 19.17
C ILE A 233 -6.31 12.36 18.93
N SER A 234 -7.44 11.71 18.66
CA SER A 234 -7.51 10.29 18.31
C SER A 234 -7.58 10.06 16.80
N VAL A 235 -6.83 9.07 16.31
CA VAL A 235 -6.82 8.66 14.91
C VAL A 235 -6.79 7.14 14.82
N ASN A 236 -7.61 6.57 13.95
CA ASN A 236 -7.55 5.18 13.53
C ASN A 236 -6.68 5.08 12.27
N THR A 237 -5.77 4.12 12.23
CA THR A 237 -4.82 4.01 11.13
C THR A 237 -4.41 2.57 10.90
N TYR A 238 -4.44 2.14 9.64
CA TYR A 238 -3.99 0.81 9.26
C TYR A 238 -2.78 0.94 8.33
N PRO A 239 -1.56 1.03 8.91
CA PRO A 239 -0.36 1.38 8.17
C PRO A 239 0.13 0.25 7.26
N ARG A 240 1.02 0.58 6.33
CA ARG A 240 1.84 -0.42 5.63
C ARG A 240 3.22 -0.52 6.27
N ILE A 241 3.75 -1.74 6.36
CA ILE A 241 5.07 -2.01 6.91
C ILE A 241 5.97 -2.56 5.80
N ASP A 242 7.10 -1.90 5.57
CA ASP A 242 8.20 -2.54 4.86
C ASP A 242 8.88 -3.50 5.83
N LEU A 243 8.50 -4.77 5.75
CA LEU A 243 9.11 -5.84 6.53
C LEU A 243 10.60 -6.00 6.21
N ARG A 244 11.09 -5.69 5.02
CA ARG A 244 12.52 -5.82 4.71
C ARG A 244 13.34 -4.77 5.43
N GLN A 245 12.81 -3.55 5.52
CA GLN A 245 13.50 -2.43 6.16
C GLN A 245 13.15 -2.26 7.64
N GLY A 246 12.10 -2.92 8.13
CA GLY A 246 11.61 -2.72 9.49
C GLY A 246 11.03 -1.32 9.70
N ARG A 247 10.30 -0.79 8.71
CA ARG A 247 9.81 0.60 8.68
C ARG A 247 8.32 0.68 8.43
N VAL A 248 7.68 1.70 9.01
CA VAL A 248 6.30 2.11 8.74
C VAL A 248 6.29 3.10 7.58
N LEU A 249 5.55 2.79 6.53
CA LEU A 249 5.52 3.59 5.30
C LEU A 249 4.45 4.68 5.36
N ASP A 250 4.78 5.86 4.81
CA ASP A 250 3.85 6.97 4.56
C ASP A 250 2.98 7.38 5.76
N TRP A 251 3.45 7.13 7.00
CA TRP A 251 2.63 7.25 8.20
C TRP A 251 3.14 8.31 9.19
N GLU A 252 4.43 8.27 9.52
CA GLU A 252 5.02 9.15 10.52
C GLU A 252 4.90 10.64 10.15
N GLY A 253 5.04 10.96 8.86
CA GLY A 253 4.91 12.33 8.36
C GLY A 253 3.51 12.90 8.64
N HIS A 254 2.46 12.08 8.51
CA HIS A 254 1.09 12.49 8.81
C HIS A 254 0.92 12.79 10.30
N LEU A 255 1.37 11.91 11.20
CA LEU A 255 1.30 12.14 12.64
C LEU A 255 2.02 13.44 13.06
N ARG A 256 3.23 13.68 12.54
CA ARG A 256 3.98 14.91 12.85
C ARG A 256 3.23 16.16 12.38
N ARG A 257 2.63 16.11 11.18
CA ARG A 257 1.80 17.19 10.66
C ARG A 257 0.58 17.44 11.56
N TRP A 258 -0.17 16.40 11.92
CA TRP A 258 -1.36 16.54 12.77
C TRP A 258 -1.01 17.05 14.16
N HIS A 259 0.08 16.58 14.77
CA HIS A 259 0.57 17.12 16.04
C HIS A 259 0.94 18.60 15.91
N LYS A 260 1.63 19.00 14.83
CA LYS A 260 2.01 20.39 14.59
C LYS A 260 0.78 21.31 14.42
N GLU A 261 -0.22 20.85 13.69
CA GLU A 261 -1.42 21.65 13.39
C GLU A 261 -2.37 21.73 14.60
N SER A 262 -2.64 20.60 15.26
CA SER A 262 -3.50 20.55 16.45
C SER A 262 -2.82 21.06 17.72
N LYS A 263 -1.49 20.99 17.80
CA LYS A 263 -0.70 21.28 19.00
C LYS A 263 -1.07 20.41 20.21
N ARG A 264 -1.65 19.24 19.96
CA ARG A 264 -2.08 18.28 21.00
C ARG A 264 -1.31 16.96 20.90
N PRO A 265 -1.21 16.21 22.01
CA PRO A 265 -0.84 14.81 21.97
C PRO A 265 -1.77 14.00 21.07
N LEU A 266 -1.24 12.95 20.45
CA LEU A 266 -1.97 12.04 19.60
C LEU A 266 -2.16 10.68 20.28
N MET A 267 -3.30 10.04 20.04
CA MET A 267 -3.58 8.67 20.41
C MET A 267 -3.99 7.89 19.16
N ILE A 268 -3.33 6.76 18.92
CA ILE A 268 -3.73 5.85 17.86
C ILE A 268 -4.76 4.90 18.45
N THR A 269 -5.99 4.95 17.95
CA THR A 269 -7.12 4.29 18.62
C THR A 269 -7.58 3.01 17.95
N GLU A 270 -7.11 2.73 16.73
CA GLU A 270 -7.23 1.45 16.03
C GLU A 270 -6.07 1.27 15.05
N TRP A 271 -5.55 0.05 15.00
CA TRP A 271 -4.59 -0.44 14.00
C TRP A 271 -4.47 -1.96 14.12
N SER A 272 -4.16 -2.63 13.01
CA SER A 272 -3.91 -4.08 12.99
C SER A 272 -3.25 -4.55 11.70
N PHE A 273 -2.89 -5.84 11.68
CA PHE A 273 -2.35 -6.54 10.53
C PHE A 273 -2.95 -7.96 10.48
N PRO A 274 -3.76 -8.32 9.48
CA PRO A 274 -4.25 -9.70 9.36
C PRO A 274 -3.20 -10.63 8.76
N ALA A 275 -3.12 -11.87 9.26
CA ALA A 275 -2.30 -12.92 8.69
C ALA A 275 -3.14 -13.97 7.94
N LEU A 276 -2.69 -14.36 6.75
CA LEU A 276 -3.38 -15.31 5.87
C LEU A 276 -3.24 -16.78 6.34
N ASP A 277 -2.37 -17.06 7.31
CA ASP A 277 -2.21 -18.38 7.94
C ASP A 277 -3.09 -18.64 9.16
N SER A 278 -3.97 -17.70 9.48
CA SER A 278 -4.95 -17.81 10.55
C SER A 278 -6.05 -18.85 10.29
N GLY A 279 -6.29 -19.20 9.03
CA GLY A 279 -7.44 -19.99 8.59
C GLY A 279 -8.69 -19.16 8.28
N LEU A 280 -8.65 -17.84 8.48
CA LEU A 280 -9.71 -16.90 8.11
C LEU A 280 -9.54 -16.40 6.67
N PRO A 281 -10.62 -16.02 5.97
CA PRO A 281 -10.53 -15.52 4.61
C PRO A 281 -9.69 -14.24 4.48
N CYS A 282 -9.80 -13.32 5.44
CA CYS A 282 -9.10 -12.03 5.45
C CYS A 282 -9.26 -11.21 4.15
N LYS A 283 -10.42 -11.33 3.48
CA LYS A 283 -10.73 -10.68 2.21
C LYS A 283 -11.23 -9.26 2.39
N HIS A 284 -11.86 -8.97 3.52
CA HIS A 284 -12.52 -7.71 3.80
C HIS A 284 -11.94 -7.03 5.05
N GLY A 285 -12.05 -5.71 5.08
CA GLY A 285 -11.63 -4.84 6.18
C GLY A 285 -10.28 -4.16 5.97
N ALA A 286 -9.94 -3.25 6.87
CA ALA A 286 -8.77 -2.38 6.72
C ALA A 286 -7.39 -3.04 6.94
N GLY A 287 -6.37 -2.46 6.31
CA GLY A 287 -4.97 -2.72 6.65
C GLY A 287 -4.24 -3.79 5.88
N MET A 288 -2.92 -3.79 6.11
CA MET A 288 -1.99 -4.59 5.32
C MET A 288 -2.04 -6.06 5.73
N ARG A 289 -2.22 -6.97 4.77
CA ARG A 289 -2.16 -8.42 5.00
C ARG A 289 -0.74 -8.95 4.86
N VAL A 290 -0.41 -9.98 5.64
CA VAL A 290 0.86 -10.70 5.65
C VAL A 290 0.67 -12.22 5.51
N ASP A 291 1.70 -12.95 5.11
CA ASP A 291 1.62 -14.41 4.89
C ASP A 291 1.42 -15.17 6.20
N THR A 292 2.08 -14.75 7.28
CA THR A 292 2.19 -15.55 8.51
C THR A 292 1.95 -14.79 9.81
N GLN A 293 1.57 -15.51 10.86
CA GLN A 293 1.46 -15.00 12.22
C GLN A 293 2.79 -14.40 12.72
N SER A 294 3.92 -14.92 12.26
CA SER A 294 5.24 -14.39 12.59
C SER A 294 5.48 -13.01 11.99
N GLN A 295 5.12 -12.84 10.71
CA GLN A 295 5.16 -11.53 10.06
C GLN A 295 4.17 -10.56 10.70
N ARG A 296 2.99 -11.02 11.13
CA ARG A 296 2.01 -10.20 11.87
C ARG A 296 2.58 -9.70 13.20
N ALA A 297 3.21 -10.59 13.97
CA ALA A 297 3.90 -10.21 15.21
C ALA A 297 5.05 -9.22 14.95
N ARG A 298 5.79 -9.39 13.84
CA ARG A 298 6.84 -8.45 13.44
C ARG A 298 6.29 -7.08 13.05
N CYS A 299 5.20 -7.02 12.29
CA CYS A 299 4.49 -5.77 11.99
C CYS A 299 4.03 -5.08 13.27
N PHE A 300 3.47 -5.83 14.24
CA PHE A 300 3.12 -5.32 15.56
C PHE A 300 4.33 -4.65 16.23
N ARG A 301 5.47 -5.33 16.32
CA ARG A 301 6.68 -4.79 16.96
C ARG A 301 7.12 -3.49 16.28
N ILE A 302 7.27 -3.51 14.95
CA ILE A 302 7.74 -2.35 14.17
C ILE A 302 6.81 -1.15 14.40
N PHE A 303 5.50 -1.36 14.26
CA PHE A 303 4.53 -0.28 14.41
C PHE A 303 4.49 0.26 15.84
N GLN A 304 4.35 -0.63 16.83
CA GLN A 304 4.19 -0.23 18.23
C GLN A 304 5.46 0.44 18.78
N GLU A 305 6.66 -0.08 18.49
CA GLU A 305 7.91 0.56 18.91
C GLU A 305 8.10 1.93 18.22
N THR A 306 7.70 2.06 16.94
CA THR A 306 7.74 3.34 16.22
C THR A 306 6.78 4.36 16.85
N ALA A 307 5.54 3.95 17.13
CA ALA A 307 4.54 4.79 17.78
C ALA A 307 5.01 5.28 19.16
N LEU A 308 5.51 4.36 20.00
CA LEU A 308 6.04 4.69 21.34
C LEU A 308 7.26 5.60 21.29
N SER A 309 8.04 5.55 20.20
CA SER A 309 9.22 6.40 19.99
C SER A 309 8.90 7.81 19.53
N LEU A 310 7.63 8.16 19.29
CA LEU A 310 7.21 9.53 18.96
C LEU A 310 6.77 10.26 20.23
N PRO A 311 7.41 11.40 20.60
CA PRO A 311 7.22 12.03 21.91
C PRO A 311 5.83 12.63 22.12
N PHE A 312 5.08 12.86 21.05
CA PHE A 312 3.71 13.38 21.11
C PHE A 312 2.64 12.29 21.00
N VAL A 313 3.02 11.01 20.85
CA VAL A 313 2.06 9.89 20.85
C VAL A 313 1.94 9.36 22.28
N VAL A 314 0.74 9.45 22.85
CA VAL A 314 0.46 9.13 24.26
C VAL A 314 -0.39 7.87 24.45
N GLY A 315 -0.84 7.25 23.36
CA GLY A 315 -1.59 6.01 23.43
C GLY A 315 -1.64 5.29 22.08
N SER A 316 -1.79 3.97 22.15
CA SER A 316 -1.90 3.09 20.99
C SER A 316 -2.82 1.92 21.36
N ASN A 317 -3.92 1.74 20.63
CA ASN A 317 -4.89 0.67 20.86
C ASN A 317 -4.93 -0.25 19.65
N PHE A 318 -4.58 -1.53 19.90
CA PHE A 318 -4.63 -2.59 18.91
C PHE A 318 -6.08 -3.01 18.65
N PHE A 319 -6.48 -3.00 17.39
CA PHE A 319 -7.76 -3.52 16.95
C PHE A 319 -7.54 -5.00 16.53
N MET A 320 -8.05 -6.00 17.23
CA MET A 320 -8.94 -5.96 18.39
C MET A 320 -8.73 -7.18 19.29
N TRP A 321 -9.58 -7.37 20.31
CA TRP A 321 -9.46 -8.50 21.24
C TRP A 321 -9.59 -9.87 20.56
N VAL A 322 -10.65 -10.07 19.77
CA VAL A 322 -11.01 -11.35 19.15
C VAL A 322 -11.08 -11.20 17.64
N ASP A 323 -10.76 -12.26 16.90
CA ASP A 323 -10.97 -12.28 15.45
C ASP A 323 -12.41 -12.05 15.05
N GLU A 324 -12.58 -11.58 13.82
CA GLU A 324 -13.88 -11.46 13.19
C GLU A 324 -14.37 -12.82 12.67
N PRO A 325 -15.70 -12.98 12.50
CA PRO A 325 -16.27 -14.20 11.95
C PRO A 325 -15.80 -14.41 10.50
N ALA A 326 -15.48 -15.66 10.13
CA ALA A 326 -15.10 -16.01 8.76
C ALA A 326 -16.20 -15.69 7.72
N GLN A 327 -17.45 -15.57 8.15
CA GLN A 327 -18.62 -15.26 7.31
C GLN A 327 -18.84 -13.76 7.13
N GLY A 328 -18.01 -12.92 7.74
CA GLY A 328 -18.26 -11.49 7.86
C GLY A 328 -19.03 -11.15 9.15
N ILE A 329 -18.81 -9.96 9.71
CA ILE A 329 -19.57 -9.45 10.86
C ILE A 329 -21.07 -9.33 10.54
N SER A 330 -21.42 -8.84 9.35
CA SER A 330 -22.80 -8.78 8.87
C SER A 330 -22.86 -8.68 7.35
N ARG A 331 -24.06 -8.80 6.76
CA ARG A 331 -24.26 -8.65 5.31
C ARG A 331 -23.85 -7.28 4.77
N THR A 332 -23.96 -6.23 5.60
CA THR A 332 -23.61 -4.84 5.22
C THR A 332 -22.23 -4.41 5.70
N PHE A 333 -21.56 -5.25 6.48
CA PHE A 333 -20.21 -5.04 7.00
C PHE A 333 -19.45 -6.38 6.98
N PRO A 334 -18.92 -6.78 5.82
CA PRO A 334 -18.47 -8.15 5.55
C PRO A 334 -17.05 -8.44 6.08
N GLU A 335 -16.53 -7.66 7.05
CA GLU A 335 -15.17 -7.86 7.57
C GLU A 335 -15.01 -9.26 8.19
N ASP A 336 -14.00 -9.99 7.72
CA ASP A 336 -13.76 -11.42 7.92
C ASP A 336 -12.29 -11.72 8.28
N SER A 337 -11.66 -10.77 9.00
CA SER A 337 -10.20 -10.70 9.11
C SER A 337 -9.64 -11.14 10.47
N ASN A 338 -8.39 -11.60 10.41
CA ASN A 338 -7.58 -12.01 11.56
C ASN A 338 -7.03 -10.81 12.36
N TYR A 339 -7.91 -10.06 13.02
CA TYR A 339 -7.52 -8.92 13.85
C TYR A 339 -7.29 -9.25 15.32
N GLY A 340 -7.76 -10.40 15.81
CA GLY A 340 -7.78 -10.73 17.23
C GLY A 340 -6.41 -10.97 17.85
N LEU A 341 -6.25 -10.61 19.14
CA LEU A 341 -5.22 -11.18 20.02
C LEU A 341 -5.51 -12.66 20.31
N VAL A 342 -6.78 -13.04 20.25
CA VAL A 342 -7.28 -14.41 20.37
C VAL A 342 -8.20 -14.73 19.19
N ASN A 343 -8.31 -16.00 18.82
CA ASN A 343 -9.31 -16.44 17.86
C ASN A 343 -10.72 -16.55 18.49
N GLU A 344 -11.74 -16.90 17.70
CA GLU A 344 -13.13 -17.02 18.15
C GLU A 344 -13.34 -18.06 19.29
N GLN A 345 -12.44 -19.05 19.44
CA GLN A 345 -12.45 -20.01 20.56
C GLN A 345 -11.74 -19.48 21.82
N GLY A 346 -11.20 -18.25 21.79
CA GLY A 346 -10.47 -17.63 22.88
C GLY A 346 -9.04 -18.16 23.05
N VAL A 347 -8.47 -18.78 22.00
CA VAL A 347 -7.09 -19.26 21.96
C VAL A 347 -6.17 -18.11 21.54
N PRO A 348 -5.16 -17.74 22.34
CA PRO A 348 -4.23 -16.66 21.99
C PRO A 348 -3.33 -16.98 20.79
N TYR A 349 -3.10 -15.98 19.94
CA TYR A 349 -2.05 -16.01 18.92
C TYR A 349 -0.69 -15.85 19.57
N ARG A 350 -0.05 -16.98 19.91
CA ARG A 350 1.14 -17.04 20.78
C ARG A 350 2.25 -16.06 20.39
N GLU A 351 2.62 -16.00 19.10
CA GLU A 351 3.69 -15.12 18.62
C GLU A 351 3.35 -13.63 18.77
N LEU A 352 2.09 -13.27 18.50
CA LEU A 352 1.58 -11.91 18.64
C LEU A 352 1.56 -11.48 20.10
N VAL A 353 0.96 -12.28 20.99
CA VAL A 353 0.85 -11.91 22.42
C VAL A 353 2.20 -11.94 23.13
N ALA A 354 3.12 -12.83 22.74
CA ALA A 354 4.48 -12.82 23.24
C ALA A 354 5.23 -11.53 22.84
N THR A 355 5.09 -11.12 21.57
CA THR A 355 5.69 -9.88 21.06
C THR A 355 5.07 -8.64 21.72
N ALA A 356 3.74 -8.62 21.90
CA ALA A 356 3.05 -7.56 22.62
C ALA A 356 3.59 -7.44 24.06
N THR A 357 3.72 -8.57 24.76
CA THR A 357 4.26 -8.62 26.13
C THR A 357 5.68 -8.04 26.21
N GLU A 358 6.55 -8.38 25.26
CA GLU A 358 7.92 -7.87 25.20
C GLU A 358 7.95 -6.36 25.00
N VAL A 359 7.21 -5.85 24.01
CA VAL A 359 7.18 -4.42 23.67
C VAL A 359 6.55 -3.61 24.80
N HIS A 360 5.43 -4.08 25.36
CA HIS A 360 4.74 -3.36 26.43
C HIS A 360 5.59 -3.20 27.70
N ARG A 361 6.38 -4.22 28.08
CA ARG A 361 7.31 -4.11 29.23
C ARG A 361 8.35 -3.00 29.06
N ARG A 362 8.69 -2.67 27.82
CA ARG A 362 9.65 -1.62 27.46
C ARG A 362 8.98 -0.29 27.10
N ALA A 363 7.65 -0.19 27.14
CA ALA A 363 6.93 0.97 26.60
C ALA A 363 7.37 2.30 27.23
N TYR A 364 7.49 2.34 28.56
CA TYR A 364 7.95 3.54 29.28
C TYR A 364 9.43 3.86 29.01
N GLU A 365 10.29 2.86 28.85
CA GLU A 365 11.71 3.04 28.49
C GLU A 365 11.84 3.65 27.09
N ILE A 366 11.14 3.08 26.10
CA ILE A 366 11.10 3.55 24.71
C ILE A 366 10.59 4.99 24.68
N HIS A 367 9.48 5.27 25.35
CA HIS A 367 8.88 6.60 25.35
C HIS A 367 9.72 7.63 26.10
N ALA A 368 10.37 7.27 27.21
CA ALA A 368 11.31 8.16 27.89
C ALA A 368 12.49 8.58 26.97
N ALA A 369 12.94 7.69 26.10
CA ALA A 369 13.97 7.97 25.11
C ALA A 369 13.46 8.75 23.87
N SER A 370 12.15 8.92 23.70
CA SER A 370 11.52 9.50 22.50
C SER A 370 11.88 10.97 22.25
N ARG A 371 12.32 11.71 23.28
CA ARG A 371 12.70 13.13 23.16
C ARG A 371 13.75 13.38 22.07
N ARG A 372 14.64 12.43 21.81
CA ARG A 372 15.65 12.51 20.73
C ARG A 372 15.03 12.48 19.32
N PHE A 373 13.78 12.07 19.20
CA PHE A 373 13.01 11.94 17.96
C PHE A 373 11.97 13.07 17.78
N GLN A 374 12.07 14.15 18.57
CA GLN A 374 11.24 15.34 18.42
C GLN A 374 11.28 15.89 16.99
N GLU A 375 12.48 15.99 16.42
CA GLU A 375 12.71 16.56 15.08
C GLU A 375 13.24 15.54 14.05
N ARG A 376 13.52 14.30 14.48
CA ARG A 376 14.10 13.24 13.65
C ARG A 376 13.26 11.98 13.72
N SER A 377 13.26 11.20 12.64
CA SER A 377 12.52 9.94 12.59
C SER A 377 13.14 8.89 13.53
N PRO A 378 12.33 8.15 14.31
CA PRO A 378 12.80 6.98 15.06
C PRO A 378 13.03 5.76 14.16
N GLN A 379 12.56 5.81 12.91
CA GLN A 379 12.61 4.66 12.02
C GLN A 379 14.02 4.43 11.45
N PRO A 380 14.43 3.17 11.22
CA PRO A 380 15.78 2.83 10.72
C PRO A 380 16.13 3.52 9.39
N THR A 381 17.15 4.37 9.32
CA THR A 381 17.53 5.03 8.05
C THR A 381 17.77 4.01 6.94
N GLU A 382 17.26 4.28 5.73
CA GLU A 382 17.61 3.49 4.55
C GLU A 382 19.13 3.57 4.34
N THR A 383 19.85 2.49 4.64
CA THR A 383 21.27 2.38 4.30
C THR A 383 21.39 1.84 2.88
N ARG A 384 22.37 2.29 2.09
CA ARG A 384 22.77 1.62 0.85
C ARG A 384 23.97 0.71 1.12
N PRO A 385 24.19 -0.35 0.33
CA PRO A 385 25.42 -1.13 0.45
C PRO A 385 26.63 -0.22 0.20
N VAL A 386 27.64 -0.31 1.06
CA VAL A 386 28.84 0.55 0.99
C VAL A 386 29.85 -0.09 0.04
N LEU A 387 30.23 0.62 -1.02
CA LEU A 387 31.30 0.23 -1.94
C LEU A 387 32.62 0.84 -1.47
N THR A 388 33.68 0.03 -1.39
CA THR A 388 35.00 0.51 -0.94
C THR A 388 35.94 0.85 -2.10
N ALA A 389 35.63 0.37 -3.32
CA ALA A 389 36.41 0.59 -4.52
C ALA A 389 35.58 1.21 -5.65
N LYS A 390 36.23 2.05 -6.47
CA LYS A 390 35.65 2.61 -7.70
C LYS A 390 35.75 1.64 -8.85
N ALA A 391 34.84 1.76 -9.82
CA ALA A 391 34.99 1.05 -11.08
C ALA A 391 36.16 1.65 -11.87
N GLN A 392 36.81 0.81 -12.67
CA GLN A 392 37.82 1.22 -13.65
C GLN A 392 37.39 0.67 -15.00
N ILE A 393 37.13 1.56 -15.95
CA ILE A 393 36.73 1.20 -17.30
C ILE A 393 37.75 1.78 -18.26
N GLY A 394 38.56 0.91 -18.85
CA GLY A 394 39.53 1.24 -19.88
C GLY A 394 39.01 0.90 -21.28
N ALA A 395 39.85 1.15 -22.28
CA ALA A 395 39.55 0.79 -23.67
C ALA A 395 39.59 -0.73 -23.94
N ASP A 396 40.32 -1.48 -23.12
CA ASP A 396 40.59 -2.92 -23.26
C ASP A 396 40.33 -3.72 -21.98
N SER A 397 39.90 -3.08 -20.89
CA SER A 397 39.73 -3.72 -19.59
C SER A 397 38.61 -3.11 -18.75
N VAL A 398 38.02 -3.93 -17.88
CA VAL A 398 37.07 -3.50 -16.84
C VAL A 398 37.51 -4.07 -15.51
N ARG A 399 37.39 -3.27 -14.46
CA ARG A 399 37.33 -3.72 -13.08
C ARG A 399 36.11 -3.09 -12.43
N LEU A 400 35.14 -3.92 -12.07
CA LEU A 400 33.84 -3.51 -11.57
C LEU A 400 33.62 -4.12 -10.18
N PRO A 401 33.95 -3.37 -9.11
CA PRO A 401 33.53 -3.73 -7.76
C PRO A 401 32.01 -3.70 -7.65
N PHE A 402 31.45 -4.68 -6.98
CA PHE A 402 30.04 -4.69 -6.60
C PHE A 402 29.86 -5.34 -5.23
N VAL A 403 28.79 -4.96 -4.55
CA VAL A 403 28.45 -5.43 -3.23
C VAL A 403 27.06 -6.02 -3.26
N VAL A 404 26.91 -7.17 -2.61
CA VAL A 404 25.61 -7.78 -2.35
C VAL A 404 25.36 -7.82 -0.85
N ARG A 405 24.22 -7.27 -0.43
CA ARG A 405 23.75 -7.35 0.95
C ARG A 405 22.42 -8.09 0.99
N ASN A 406 22.29 -9.04 1.92
CA ASN A 406 21.03 -9.73 2.15
C ASN A 406 20.24 -9.03 3.26
N ARG A 407 19.13 -8.38 2.90
CA ARG A 407 18.15 -7.83 3.86
C ARG A 407 16.93 -8.73 4.08
N GLY A 408 16.88 -9.88 3.41
CA GLY A 408 15.87 -10.89 3.64
C GLY A 408 16.02 -11.56 5.00
N GLU A 409 15.00 -12.33 5.38
CA GLU A 409 14.95 -13.05 6.66
C GLU A 409 15.65 -14.42 6.61
N GLN A 410 15.98 -14.88 5.41
CA GLN A 410 16.58 -16.20 5.16
C GLN A 410 17.96 -16.05 4.53
N ALA A 411 18.84 -17.02 4.78
CA ALA A 411 20.11 -17.08 4.07
C ALA A 411 19.87 -17.32 2.57
N PHE A 412 20.63 -16.62 1.72
CA PHE A 412 20.48 -16.72 0.28
C PHE A 412 21.59 -17.58 -0.34
N THR A 413 21.18 -18.52 -1.19
CA THR A 413 22.07 -19.29 -2.08
C THR A 413 21.47 -19.29 -3.47
N GLY A 414 22.24 -18.86 -4.47
CA GLY A 414 21.76 -18.75 -5.84
C GLY A 414 22.47 -17.68 -6.65
N TRP A 415 22.00 -17.47 -7.87
CA TRP A 415 22.54 -16.50 -8.82
C TRP A 415 22.04 -15.09 -8.53
N VAL A 416 22.95 -14.12 -8.39
CA VAL A 416 22.63 -12.69 -8.29
C VAL A 416 23.00 -11.99 -9.58
N CYS A 417 22.03 -11.28 -10.16
CA CYS A 417 22.21 -10.48 -11.35
C CYS A 417 22.97 -9.17 -11.01
N VAL A 418 23.94 -8.83 -11.86
CA VAL A 418 24.73 -7.60 -11.80
C VAL A 418 24.69 -6.95 -13.18
N ASP A 419 24.11 -5.75 -13.26
CA ASP A 419 24.13 -4.95 -14.48
C ASP A 419 25.55 -4.37 -14.69
N LEU A 420 26.08 -4.53 -15.90
CA LEU A 420 27.40 -4.02 -16.30
C LEU A 420 27.25 -2.59 -16.84
N PRO A 421 28.29 -1.74 -16.70
CA PRO A 421 28.22 -0.37 -17.19
C PRO A 421 28.01 -0.35 -18.72
N PRO A 422 27.26 0.65 -19.22
CA PRO A 422 27.10 0.85 -20.65
C PRO A 422 28.48 1.08 -21.30
N ASN A 423 28.63 0.70 -22.56
CA ASN A 423 29.88 0.82 -23.31
C ASN A 423 31.09 0.04 -22.74
N ASN A 424 30.88 -0.97 -21.90
CA ASN A 424 31.99 -1.79 -21.40
C ASN A 424 32.79 -2.44 -22.57
N PRO A 425 34.13 -2.50 -22.54
CA PRO A 425 34.94 -3.05 -23.62
C PRO A 425 34.69 -4.55 -23.88
N ALA A 426 34.13 -5.27 -22.92
CA ALA A 426 33.83 -6.69 -23.09
C ALA A 426 32.71 -6.95 -24.10
N SER A 427 31.83 -5.97 -24.36
CA SER A 427 30.84 -6.05 -25.44
C SER A 427 31.48 -6.01 -26.83
N ARG A 428 32.69 -5.44 -26.96
CA ARG A 428 33.40 -5.20 -28.23
C ARG A 428 34.55 -6.18 -28.50
N TRP A 429 35.25 -6.64 -27.48
CA TRP A 429 36.49 -7.41 -27.63
C TRP A 429 36.38 -8.85 -27.11
N LYS A 430 37.13 -9.77 -27.72
CA LYS A 430 37.43 -11.07 -27.11
C LYS A 430 38.37 -10.87 -25.91
N GLY A 431 38.26 -11.75 -24.93
CA GLY A 431 38.97 -11.61 -23.67
C GLY A 431 38.43 -12.52 -22.59
N ALA A 432 39.10 -12.49 -21.44
CA ALA A 432 38.75 -13.30 -20.29
C ALA A 432 38.05 -12.46 -19.22
N PHE A 433 36.98 -13.02 -18.66
CA PHE A 433 36.38 -12.51 -17.44
C PHE A 433 36.94 -13.24 -16.22
N ALA A 434 36.93 -12.56 -15.07
CA ALA A 434 37.12 -13.18 -13.78
C ALA A 434 36.23 -12.49 -12.75
N CYS A 435 35.65 -13.25 -11.82
CA CYS A 435 34.95 -12.73 -10.65
C CYS A 435 35.65 -13.22 -9.38
N ARG A 436 35.95 -12.30 -8.46
CA ARG A 436 36.66 -12.60 -7.22
C ARG A 436 36.01 -11.95 -6.01
N THR A 437 36.15 -12.57 -4.84
CA THR A 437 35.85 -11.93 -3.55
C THR A 437 36.85 -10.81 -3.26
N ARG A 438 36.58 -10.01 -2.24
CA ARG A 438 37.52 -8.99 -1.74
C ARG A 438 38.90 -9.57 -1.38
N GLU A 439 38.96 -10.80 -0.88
CA GLU A 439 40.20 -11.52 -0.55
C GLU A 439 40.87 -12.15 -1.78
N GLY A 440 40.33 -11.95 -2.98
CA GLY A 440 40.89 -12.46 -4.23
C GLY A 440 40.51 -13.91 -4.55
N LYS A 441 39.64 -14.55 -3.77
CA LYS A 441 39.19 -15.93 -4.05
C LYS A 441 38.28 -15.95 -5.28
N PRO A 442 38.41 -16.94 -6.19
CA PRO A 442 37.52 -17.05 -7.34
C PRO A 442 36.07 -17.31 -6.91
N VAL A 443 35.13 -16.72 -7.64
CA VAL A 443 33.68 -16.86 -7.44
C VAL A 443 33.10 -17.53 -8.67
N ARG A 444 32.20 -18.51 -8.52
CA ARG A 444 31.45 -19.06 -9.66
C ARG A 444 30.60 -17.94 -10.25
N PHE A 445 30.78 -17.65 -11.53
CA PHE A 445 30.09 -16.57 -12.21
C PHE A 445 29.84 -16.95 -13.66
N THR A 446 28.88 -16.28 -14.30
CA THR A 446 28.69 -16.33 -15.74
C THR A 446 28.34 -14.95 -16.28
N VAL A 447 28.51 -14.75 -17.59
CA VAL A 447 28.27 -13.47 -18.26
C VAL A 447 27.28 -13.69 -19.38
N GLU A 448 26.36 -12.75 -19.50
CA GLU A 448 25.32 -12.71 -20.51
C GLU A 448 25.90 -12.79 -21.94
N PRO A 449 25.58 -13.86 -22.71
CA PRO A 449 26.21 -14.12 -24.00
C PRO A 449 25.79 -13.23 -25.18
N LEU A 450 24.69 -12.47 -25.13
CA LEU A 450 24.23 -11.67 -26.27
C LEU A 450 24.94 -10.30 -26.27
N TYR A 451 24.72 -9.48 -25.23
CA TYR A 451 25.20 -8.10 -25.17
C TYR A 451 26.46 -7.94 -24.30
N ARG A 452 26.70 -8.85 -23.35
CA ARG A 452 27.64 -8.70 -22.23
C ARG A 452 27.36 -7.41 -21.45
N GLU A 453 26.09 -7.16 -21.17
CA GLU A 453 25.63 -6.07 -20.32
C GLU A 453 25.17 -6.56 -18.95
N ARG A 454 25.24 -7.88 -18.72
CA ARG A 454 24.99 -8.51 -17.43
C ARG A 454 25.99 -9.58 -17.09
N ALA A 455 26.17 -9.76 -15.80
CA ALA A 455 26.80 -10.94 -15.24
C ALA A 455 25.94 -11.50 -14.10
N TRP A 456 26.09 -12.78 -13.84
CA TRP A 456 25.53 -13.41 -12.65
C TRP A 456 26.66 -13.98 -11.80
N ALA A 457 26.64 -13.67 -10.51
CA ALA A 457 27.55 -14.25 -9.53
C ALA A 457 26.77 -15.24 -8.66
N TYR A 458 27.28 -16.45 -8.50
CA TYR A 458 26.66 -17.45 -7.65
C TYR A 458 27.09 -17.24 -6.20
N LEU A 459 26.11 -16.96 -5.34
CA LEU A 459 26.32 -16.75 -3.92
C LEU A 459 26.00 -18.02 -3.15
N GLN A 460 26.80 -18.32 -2.13
CA GLN A 460 26.56 -19.43 -1.22
C GLN A 460 26.36 -18.89 0.19
N ASN A 461 25.20 -19.21 0.79
CA ASN A 461 24.89 -18.94 2.19
C ASN A 461 25.21 -17.50 2.63
N LEU A 462 24.69 -16.49 1.90
CA LEU A 462 24.74 -15.10 2.31
C LEU A 462 23.68 -14.89 3.40
N ARG A 463 24.10 -14.73 4.65
CA ARG A 463 23.19 -14.71 5.81
C ARG A 463 22.38 -13.40 5.89
N PRO A 464 21.21 -13.39 6.56
CA PRO A 464 20.51 -12.14 6.86
C PRO A 464 21.41 -11.09 7.52
N GLY A 465 21.38 -9.87 7.00
CA GLY A 465 22.23 -8.75 7.43
C GLY A 465 23.68 -8.78 6.91
N GLU A 466 24.13 -9.89 6.32
CA GLU A 466 25.48 -10.02 5.79
C GLU A 466 25.65 -9.22 4.48
N GLN A 467 26.83 -8.61 4.32
CA GLN A 467 27.25 -7.93 3.11
C GLN A 467 28.58 -8.53 2.62
N ARG A 468 28.67 -8.84 1.33
CA ARG A 468 29.91 -9.31 0.68
C ARG A 468 30.27 -8.43 -0.51
N GLU A 469 31.56 -8.17 -0.67
CA GLU A 469 32.12 -7.41 -1.78
C GLU A 469 32.85 -8.32 -2.76
N TYR A 470 32.63 -8.04 -4.03
CA TYR A 470 33.11 -8.80 -5.17
C TYR A 470 33.72 -7.84 -6.20
N THR A 471 34.57 -8.37 -7.06
CA THR A 471 35.09 -7.65 -8.23
C THR A 471 34.93 -8.52 -9.46
N LEU A 472 34.14 -8.04 -10.41
CA LEU A 472 34.11 -8.59 -11.76
C LEU A 472 35.11 -7.82 -12.63
N SER A 473 35.99 -8.55 -13.31
CA SER A 473 37.00 -7.97 -14.20
C SER A 473 36.93 -8.59 -15.58
N PHE A 474 37.30 -7.81 -16.58
CA PHE A 474 37.50 -8.24 -17.96
C PHE A 474 38.85 -7.71 -18.46
N ALA A 475 39.58 -8.53 -19.22
CA ALA A 475 40.77 -8.11 -19.95
C ALA A 475 40.71 -8.64 -21.38
N ALA A 476 40.86 -7.74 -22.36
CA ALA A 476 40.91 -8.11 -23.77
C ALA A 476 42.18 -8.91 -24.08
N GLU A 477 42.05 -9.88 -24.97
CA GLU A 477 43.20 -10.60 -25.53
C GLU A 477 44.09 -9.65 -26.35
N ARG A 478 45.39 -9.97 -26.42
CA ARG A 478 46.37 -9.24 -27.24
C ARG A 478 46.91 -10.15 -28.35
N PRO A 479 46.87 -9.73 -29.63
CA PRO A 479 46.31 -8.48 -30.15
C PRO A 479 44.77 -8.41 -30.00
N ARG A 480 44.22 -7.19 -29.94
CA ARG A 480 42.76 -6.98 -29.77
C ARG A 480 42.02 -7.58 -30.95
N THR A 481 41.13 -8.51 -30.66
CA THR A 481 40.25 -9.12 -31.65
C THR A 481 38.80 -8.76 -31.32
N ALA A 482 38.04 -8.37 -32.35
CA ALA A 482 36.63 -8.07 -32.19
C ALA A 482 35.87 -9.31 -31.71
N ARG A 483 34.98 -9.12 -30.75
CA ARG A 483 34.05 -10.16 -30.32
C ARG A 483 33.06 -10.40 -31.46
N PRO A 484 32.87 -11.65 -31.92
CA PRO A 484 31.77 -11.96 -32.82
C PRO A 484 30.45 -11.72 -32.07
N GLN A 485 29.59 -10.86 -32.60
CA GLN A 485 28.23 -10.72 -32.09
C GLN A 485 27.40 -11.91 -32.58
N GLN A 486 27.11 -12.85 -31.68
CA GLN A 486 26.17 -13.93 -31.94
C GLN A 486 24.77 -13.46 -31.51
N TYR A 487 23.99 -13.02 -32.49
CA TYR A 487 22.58 -12.75 -32.29
C TYR A 487 21.79 -14.02 -32.61
N TYR A 488 21.27 -14.67 -31.58
CA TYR A 488 20.22 -15.65 -31.75
C TYR A 488 18.92 -14.90 -31.81
N ARG A 489 18.17 -15.00 -32.91
CA ARG A 489 16.81 -14.45 -33.00
C ARG A 489 15.83 -15.57 -32.70
N LEU A 490 15.01 -15.37 -31.69
CA LEU A 490 13.94 -16.28 -31.34
C LEU A 490 12.86 -16.21 -32.42
N ALA A 491 12.46 -17.36 -32.96
CA ALA A 491 11.37 -17.41 -33.93
C ALA A 491 10.06 -16.89 -33.30
N PRO A 492 9.17 -16.26 -34.08
CA PRO A 492 7.91 -15.72 -33.56
C PRO A 492 7.07 -16.73 -32.77
N ASP A 493 7.11 -18.00 -33.15
CA ASP A 493 6.36 -19.14 -32.62
C ASP A 493 7.23 -20.14 -31.84
N ALA A 494 8.43 -19.72 -31.43
CA ALA A 494 9.38 -20.60 -30.75
C ALA A 494 8.80 -21.20 -29.46
N GLN A 495 9.19 -22.45 -29.20
CA GLN A 495 8.90 -23.14 -27.95
C GLN A 495 10.20 -23.32 -27.16
N ILE A 496 10.19 -22.87 -25.91
CA ILE A 496 11.32 -22.95 -24.99
C ILE A 496 10.91 -23.79 -23.79
N GLY A 497 11.57 -24.93 -23.59
CA GLY A 497 11.54 -25.65 -22.33
C GLY A 497 12.65 -25.17 -21.40
N SER A 498 12.33 -24.88 -20.15
CA SER A 498 13.34 -24.68 -19.12
C SER A 498 14.04 -26.01 -18.79
N GLN A 499 15.34 -25.94 -18.53
CA GLN A 499 16.14 -27.10 -18.13
C GLN A 499 15.97 -27.45 -16.65
N HIS A 500 15.63 -26.45 -15.82
CA HIS A 500 15.62 -26.57 -14.35
C HIS A 500 14.24 -26.40 -13.73
N LEU A 501 13.28 -25.89 -14.50
CA LEU A 501 11.88 -25.83 -14.13
C LEU A 501 11.07 -26.66 -15.12
N PRO A 502 10.02 -27.38 -14.71
CA PRO A 502 9.11 -28.05 -15.63
C PRO A 502 8.18 -27.00 -16.27
N LEU A 503 8.78 -25.98 -16.90
CA LEU A 503 8.14 -24.83 -17.50
C LEU A 503 8.40 -24.85 -19.01
N GLN A 504 7.33 -24.65 -19.78
CA GLN A 504 7.39 -24.49 -21.23
C GLN A 504 6.77 -23.14 -21.59
N LEU A 505 7.48 -22.38 -22.41
CA LEU A 505 7.04 -21.09 -22.93
C LEU A 505 6.87 -21.21 -24.44
N ARG A 506 5.68 -20.89 -24.93
CA ARG A 506 5.41 -20.72 -26.36
C ARG A 506 5.31 -19.24 -26.67
N PHE A 507 6.15 -18.78 -27.58
CA PHE A 507 6.14 -17.41 -28.05
C PHE A 507 5.06 -17.22 -29.12
N SER A 508 4.60 -15.98 -29.27
CA SER A 508 3.65 -15.62 -30.31
C SER A 508 3.93 -14.22 -30.83
N ALA A 509 3.56 -13.96 -32.08
CA ALA A 509 3.43 -12.60 -32.60
C ALA A 509 2.07 -11.96 -32.22
N GLU A 510 1.09 -12.75 -31.79
CA GLU A 510 -0.25 -12.24 -31.48
C GLU A 510 -0.32 -11.56 -30.12
N ARG A 511 0.03 -10.26 -30.08
CA ARG A 511 -0.23 -9.34 -28.97
C ARG A 511 0.36 -9.74 -27.60
N ALA A 512 1.09 -10.85 -27.52
CA ALA A 512 1.72 -11.39 -26.32
C ALA A 512 3.06 -12.07 -26.66
N PRO A 513 4.21 -11.58 -26.14
CA PRO A 513 5.49 -12.23 -26.35
C PRO A 513 5.49 -13.67 -25.84
N ILE A 514 4.80 -13.94 -24.72
CA ILE A 514 4.57 -15.29 -24.24
C ILE A 514 3.10 -15.61 -24.48
N GLY A 515 2.83 -16.27 -25.60
CA GLY A 515 1.49 -16.68 -26.02
C GLY A 515 0.93 -17.86 -25.23
N GLU A 516 1.81 -18.66 -24.60
CA GLU A 516 1.39 -19.70 -23.67
C GLU A 516 2.51 -20.02 -22.67
N LEU A 517 2.14 -20.08 -21.39
CA LEU A 517 2.97 -20.55 -20.28
C LEU A 517 2.37 -21.85 -19.75
N ARG A 518 3.12 -22.94 -19.85
CA ARG A 518 2.75 -24.26 -19.31
C ARG A 518 3.69 -24.69 -18.20
N TRP A 519 3.14 -25.19 -17.11
CA TRP A 519 3.93 -25.77 -16.02
C TRP A 519 3.45 -27.19 -15.73
N GLN A 520 4.38 -28.15 -15.71
CA GLN A 520 4.08 -29.60 -15.63
C GLN A 520 3.12 -30.08 -16.73
N GLY A 521 3.22 -29.50 -17.94
CA GLY A 521 2.37 -29.83 -19.09
C GLY A 521 1.03 -29.09 -19.13
N GLU A 522 0.65 -28.44 -18.03
CA GLU A 522 -0.65 -27.79 -17.85
C GLU A 522 -0.60 -26.29 -18.20
N PRO A 523 -1.62 -25.72 -18.86
CA PRO A 523 -1.67 -24.28 -19.15
C PRO A 523 -1.94 -23.47 -17.88
N TYR A 524 -1.26 -22.32 -17.78
CA TYR A 524 -1.45 -21.36 -16.70
C TYR A 524 -1.84 -19.97 -17.20
N GLY A 525 -1.29 -19.54 -18.35
CA GLY A 525 -1.61 -18.22 -18.87
C GLY A 525 -0.71 -17.75 -19.99
N ARG A 526 -0.74 -16.44 -20.20
CA ARG A 526 0.02 -15.67 -21.18
C ARG A 526 0.61 -14.46 -20.49
N TYR A 527 1.63 -13.88 -21.11
CA TYR A 527 2.23 -12.65 -20.59
C TYR A 527 2.51 -11.66 -21.71
N THR A 528 2.15 -10.40 -21.47
CA THR A 528 2.53 -9.27 -22.31
C THR A 528 2.82 -8.01 -21.50
N VAL A 529 3.22 -6.97 -22.23
CA VAL A 529 3.24 -5.60 -21.72
C VAL A 529 2.16 -4.80 -22.43
N VAL A 530 1.53 -3.86 -21.73
CA VAL A 530 0.52 -2.98 -22.33
C VAL A 530 0.94 -1.53 -22.10
N LEU A 531 0.91 -0.72 -23.15
CA LEU A 531 1.24 0.70 -23.11
C LEU A 531 -0.06 1.52 -23.13
N TRP A 532 -0.21 2.44 -22.17
CA TRP A 532 -1.29 3.41 -22.19
C TRP A 532 -0.85 4.67 -22.94
N GLN A 533 -1.25 4.77 -24.21
CA GLN A 533 -1.04 5.92 -25.08
C GLN A 533 -2.24 6.86 -25.03
N VAL A 534 -1.97 8.17 -25.02
CA VAL A 534 -3.01 9.22 -25.09
C VAL A 534 -2.98 9.89 -26.44
N ARG A 535 -4.14 9.93 -27.11
CA ARG A 535 -4.37 10.61 -28.39
C ARG A 535 -5.61 11.50 -28.25
N SER A 536 -6.54 11.45 -29.22
CA SER A 536 -7.91 11.96 -29.03
C SER A 536 -8.68 11.18 -27.95
N GLU A 537 -8.25 9.94 -27.67
CA GLU A 537 -8.79 9.05 -26.66
C GLU A 537 -7.66 8.27 -25.98
N ASN A 538 -7.97 7.60 -24.86
CA ASN A 538 -7.05 6.70 -24.17
C ASN A 538 -7.02 5.35 -24.88
N ARG A 539 -5.82 4.80 -25.12
CA ARG A 539 -5.64 3.51 -25.80
C ARG A 539 -4.62 2.64 -25.06
N TRP A 540 -4.96 1.37 -24.88
CA TRP A 540 -4.14 0.36 -24.21
C TRP A 540 -3.64 -0.64 -25.25
N LEU A 541 -2.36 -0.53 -25.59
CA LEU A 541 -1.77 -1.16 -26.77
C LEU A 541 -0.73 -2.20 -26.37
N ALA A 542 -0.93 -3.43 -26.84
CA ALA A 542 0.04 -4.51 -26.68
C ALA A 542 0.96 -4.63 -27.91
N PRO A 543 2.25 -4.99 -27.73
CA PRO A 543 3.14 -5.33 -28.83
C PRO A 543 2.64 -6.54 -29.62
N ASN A 544 2.69 -6.48 -30.94
CA ASN A 544 2.24 -7.52 -31.88
C ASN A 544 3.37 -8.12 -32.74
N GLN A 545 4.62 -7.82 -32.40
CA GLN A 545 5.83 -8.42 -32.98
C GLN A 545 6.93 -8.44 -31.92
N HIS A 546 7.92 -9.31 -32.09
CA HIS A 546 9.09 -9.33 -31.23
C HIS A 546 10.39 -9.61 -31.98
N GLU A 547 11.47 -9.03 -31.47
CA GLU A 547 12.85 -9.22 -31.90
C GLU A 547 13.67 -9.57 -30.68
N LEU A 548 13.47 -10.79 -30.18
CA LEU A 548 14.12 -11.29 -28.98
C LEU A 548 15.30 -12.17 -29.32
N GLY A 549 16.36 -12.07 -28.51
CA GLY A 549 17.33 -13.12 -28.39
C GLY A 549 17.10 -13.96 -27.16
N PHE A 550 17.54 -15.22 -27.23
CA PHE A 550 17.43 -16.18 -26.16
C PHE A 550 18.71 -17.00 -26.07
N VAL A 551 19.17 -17.23 -24.84
CA VAL A 551 20.34 -18.03 -24.51
C VAL A 551 20.13 -18.78 -23.21
N GLN A 552 20.74 -19.96 -23.13
CA GLN A 552 20.83 -20.74 -21.90
C GLN A 552 22.29 -20.79 -21.50
N VAL A 553 22.58 -20.40 -20.26
CA VAL A 553 23.94 -20.38 -19.73
C VAL A 553 23.91 -20.81 -18.27
N GLU A 554 24.69 -21.84 -17.94
CA GLU A 554 24.60 -22.49 -16.62
C GLU A 554 23.13 -22.86 -16.33
N ASP A 555 22.62 -22.49 -15.15
CA ASP A 555 21.25 -22.73 -14.72
C ASP A 555 20.34 -21.49 -14.93
N ILE A 556 20.65 -20.69 -15.96
CA ILE A 556 19.97 -19.43 -16.27
C ILE A 556 19.49 -19.46 -17.71
N GLU A 557 18.17 -19.41 -17.90
CA GLU A 557 17.57 -19.14 -19.20
C GLU A 557 17.22 -17.66 -19.30
N TYR A 558 17.79 -16.97 -20.28
CA TYR A 558 17.71 -15.53 -20.37
C TYR A 558 17.35 -15.09 -21.79
N GLY A 559 16.40 -14.16 -21.89
CA GLY A 559 16.04 -13.51 -23.14
C GLY A 559 15.92 -12.00 -23.00
N ARG A 560 16.28 -11.29 -24.08
CA ARG A 560 16.18 -9.83 -24.19
C ARG A 560 16.04 -9.40 -25.63
N GLY A 561 15.30 -8.33 -25.85
CA GLY A 561 15.26 -7.63 -27.11
C GLY A 561 14.10 -6.65 -27.13
N TRP A 562 13.48 -6.49 -28.30
CA TRP A 562 12.43 -5.51 -28.52
C TRP A 562 11.07 -6.17 -28.71
N LEU A 563 10.06 -5.69 -28.00
CA LEU A 563 8.66 -5.95 -28.28
C LEU A 563 8.11 -4.77 -29.07
N LEU A 564 7.56 -5.01 -30.26
CA LEU A 564 7.16 -3.95 -31.17
C LEU A 564 5.65 -3.93 -31.34
N HIS A 565 5.09 -2.74 -31.33
CA HIS A 565 3.71 -2.50 -31.73
C HIS A 565 3.72 -1.82 -33.09
N GLN A 566 3.15 -2.51 -34.08
CA GLN A 566 2.88 -1.98 -35.40
C GLN A 566 1.38 -1.77 -35.56
N PRO A 567 0.89 -0.53 -35.69
CA PRO A 567 -0.52 -0.23 -35.90
C PRO A 567 -1.06 -0.88 -37.18
N GLU A 568 -2.35 -1.21 -37.17
CA GLU A 568 -3.09 -1.52 -38.39
C GLU A 568 -3.14 -0.29 -39.32
N PRO A 569 -3.32 -0.44 -40.65
CA PRO A 569 -3.19 0.65 -41.62
C PRO A 569 -3.99 1.92 -41.34
N ASP A 570 -5.09 1.82 -40.58
CA ASP A 570 -6.00 2.92 -40.25
C ASP A 570 -6.07 3.22 -38.74
N ALA A 571 -5.27 2.54 -37.92
CA ALA A 571 -5.29 2.77 -36.48
C ALA A 571 -4.62 4.12 -36.14
N PRO A 572 -5.20 4.95 -35.25
CA PRO A 572 -4.63 6.24 -34.86
C PRO A 572 -3.37 6.12 -33.96
N ASP A 573 -2.96 4.88 -33.68
CA ASP A 573 -1.88 4.52 -32.76
C ASP A 573 -0.51 4.91 -33.29
N ILE A 574 0.40 5.31 -32.39
CA ILE A 574 1.81 5.51 -32.73
C ILE A 574 2.55 4.19 -32.59
N PRO A 575 3.30 3.74 -33.60
CA PRO A 575 4.16 2.57 -33.46
C PRO A 575 5.24 2.81 -32.40
N PHE A 576 5.50 1.80 -31.59
CA PHE A 576 6.50 1.87 -30.52
C PHE A 576 7.28 0.57 -30.41
N ALA A 577 8.39 0.62 -29.68
CA ALA A 577 9.10 -0.57 -29.23
C ALA A 577 9.46 -0.48 -27.75
N VAL A 578 9.23 -1.55 -27.01
CA VAL A 578 9.60 -1.70 -25.61
C VAL A 578 10.77 -2.65 -25.53
N GLU A 579 11.88 -2.20 -24.96
CA GLU A 579 12.98 -3.09 -24.62
C GLU A 579 12.57 -3.90 -23.40
N TRP A 580 12.54 -5.22 -23.60
CA TRP A 580 12.01 -6.18 -22.64
C TRP A 580 12.96 -7.34 -22.49
N GLU A 581 12.95 -7.90 -21.29
CA GLU A 581 13.74 -9.07 -20.96
C GLU A 581 13.06 -9.92 -19.92
N PHE A 582 13.43 -11.20 -19.96
CA PHE A 582 13.07 -12.18 -18.97
C PHE A 582 14.26 -13.04 -18.59
N MET A 583 14.25 -13.56 -17.37
CA MET A 583 15.18 -14.59 -16.94
C MET A 583 14.47 -15.61 -16.05
N LEU A 584 14.75 -16.89 -16.28
CA LEU A 584 14.44 -17.96 -15.36
C LEU A 584 15.71 -18.18 -14.52
N VAL A 585 15.61 -17.93 -13.22
CA VAL A 585 16.75 -17.95 -12.32
C VAL A 585 16.29 -18.24 -10.90
N ASN A 586 17.02 -19.08 -10.17
CA ASN A 586 16.70 -19.47 -8.78
C ASN A 586 15.26 -20.00 -8.62
N GLY A 587 14.72 -20.64 -9.65
CA GLY A 587 13.34 -21.14 -9.66
C GLY A 587 12.26 -20.08 -9.85
N LEU A 588 12.64 -18.83 -10.16
CA LEU A 588 11.74 -17.72 -10.46
C LEU A 588 11.77 -17.39 -11.95
N MET A 589 10.66 -16.90 -12.47
CA MET A 589 10.61 -16.25 -13.77
C MET A 589 10.48 -14.74 -13.55
N LEU A 590 11.55 -14.01 -13.84
CA LEU A 590 11.62 -12.57 -13.67
C LEU A 590 11.49 -11.89 -15.03
N VAL A 591 10.72 -10.82 -15.09
CA VAL A 591 10.50 -9.99 -16.27
C VAL A 591 10.74 -8.53 -15.91
N ARG A 592 11.24 -7.73 -16.86
CA ARG A 592 11.25 -6.26 -16.75
C ARG A 592 11.22 -5.62 -18.13
N TYR A 593 10.72 -4.40 -18.18
CA TYR A 593 10.96 -3.45 -19.26
C TYR A 593 11.84 -2.31 -18.73
N PHE A 594 12.61 -1.65 -19.59
CA PHE A 594 13.46 -0.53 -19.14
C PHE A 594 13.74 0.54 -20.19
N THR A 595 13.40 0.32 -21.46
CA THR A 595 13.46 1.37 -22.50
C THR A 595 12.18 1.36 -23.33
N LEU A 596 11.63 2.54 -23.62
CA LEU A 596 10.52 2.74 -24.56
C LEU A 596 10.98 3.65 -25.69
N GLN A 597 10.80 3.21 -26.92
CA GLN A 597 11.10 3.96 -28.13
C GLN A 597 9.83 4.36 -28.87
N ASN A 598 9.73 5.64 -29.22
CA ASN A 598 8.76 6.13 -30.18
C ASN A 598 9.27 5.86 -31.61
N ARG A 599 8.61 4.97 -32.34
CA ARG A 599 8.98 4.62 -33.72
C ARG A 599 8.14 5.36 -34.77
N GLY A 600 7.23 6.21 -34.32
CA GLY A 600 6.36 7.00 -35.19
C GLY A 600 6.99 8.32 -35.62
N LYS A 601 6.20 9.08 -36.40
CA LYS A 601 6.57 10.41 -36.92
C LYS A 601 6.04 11.55 -36.05
N GLN A 602 5.31 11.24 -34.98
CA GLN A 602 4.63 12.21 -34.10
C GLN A 602 5.04 11.97 -32.64
N PRO A 603 5.00 12.98 -31.76
CA PRO A 603 5.22 12.78 -30.34
C PRO A 603 4.21 11.80 -29.72
N MET A 604 4.67 10.96 -28.80
CA MET A 604 3.87 9.95 -28.11
C MET A 604 3.66 10.33 -26.65
N GLU A 605 2.41 10.62 -26.26
CA GLU A 605 2.05 10.82 -24.86
C GLU A 605 1.72 9.47 -24.20
N VAL A 606 2.32 9.22 -23.04
CA VAL A 606 2.21 7.95 -22.31
C VAL A 606 1.83 8.22 -20.86
N LYS A 607 0.77 7.54 -20.39
CA LYS A 607 0.26 7.62 -19.00
C LYS A 607 0.64 6.42 -18.13
N GLY A 608 1.06 5.32 -18.73
CA GLY A 608 1.39 4.11 -17.98
C GLY A 608 1.93 3.01 -18.87
N ILE A 609 2.63 2.06 -18.25
CA ILE A 609 3.01 0.80 -18.86
C ILE A 609 2.80 -0.32 -17.84
N TYR A 610 2.25 -1.43 -18.32
CA TYR A 610 1.69 -2.50 -17.51
C TYR A 610 2.46 -3.80 -17.77
N HIS A 611 2.67 -4.58 -16.74
CA HIS A 611 2.88 -6.02 -16.86
C HIS A 611 1.51 -6.69 -16.86
N TYR A 612 1.25 -7.52 -17.87
CA TYR A 612 -0.11 -8.00 -18.16
C TYR A 612 -0.14 -9.54 -18.22
N PRO A 613 -0.08 -10.22 -17.05
CA PRO A 613 -0.24 -11.68 -16.96
C PRO A 613 -1.74 -12.06 -17.06
N LEU A 614 -2.13 -12.58 -18.22
CA LEU A 614 -3.48 -13.08 -18.48
C LEU A 614 -3.54 -14.57 -18.15
N SER A 615 -4.53 -15.03 -17.41
CA SER A 615 -4.61 -16.44 -17.03
C SER A 615 -5.39 -17.28 -18.03
N LEU A 616 -5.09 -18.58 -18.02
CA LEU A 616 -5.77 -19.64 -18.77
C LEU A 616 -5.83 -20.89 -17.89
N LEU A 617 -6.24 -20.71 -16.63
CA LEU A 617 -6.27 -21.79 -15.65
C LEU A 617 -7.40 -22.76 -16.03
N GLY A 618 -7.18 -24.06 -15.86
CA GLY A 618 -8.12 -25.05 -16.38
C GLY A 618 -8.27 -25.09 -17.92
N GLY A 619 -7.49 -24.28 -18.66
CA GLY A 619 -7.51 -24.20 -20.12
C GLY A 619 -8.30 -23.04 -20.72
N SER A 620 -8.95 -22.20 -19.90
CA SER A 620 -9.65 -20.98 -20.35
C SER A 620 -9.60 -19.89 -19.28
N ASP A 621 -10.00 -18.67 -19.58
CA ASP A 621 -10.06 -17.56 -18.61
C ASP A 621 -11.44 -17.38 -17.95
N GLY A 622 -12.44 -18.17 -18.38
CA GLY A 622 -13.84 -17.97 -18.01
C GLY A 622 -14.10 -18.07 -16.50
N ASP A 623 -13.56 -19.10 -15.86
CA ASP A 623 -13.73 -19.38 -14.43
C ASP A 623 -12.60 -18.80 -13.55
N ASP A 624 -11.65 -18.10 -14.17
CA ASP A 624 -10.47 -17.54 -13.50
C ASP A 624 -10.85 -16.23 -12.81
N GLU A 625 -10.92 -16.21 -11.48
CA GLU A 625 -11.28 -15.01 -10.73
C GLU A 625 -10.06 -14.29 -10.20
N ALA A 626 -10.17 -12.97 -10.03
CA ALA A 626 -9.11 -12.20 -9.38
C ALA A 626 -8.96 -12.69 -7.93
N GLY A 627 -7.81 -13.27 -7.64
CA GLY A 627 -7.39 -13.63 -6.30
C GLY A 627 -6.52 -12.53 -5.67
N GLY A 628 -6.32 -12.64 -4.36
CA GLY A 628 -5.61 -11.63 -3.60
C GLY A 628 -6.51 -10.81 -2.69
N VAL A 629 -5.87 -10.08 -1.78
CA VAL A 629 -6.54 -9.19 -0.82
C VAL A 629 -6.13 -7.75 -1.11
N PRO A 630 -7.07 -6.78 -1.10
CA PRO A 630 -6.72 -5.38 -1.13
C PRO A 630 -5.75 -5.09 0.02
N ASN A 631 -4.59 -4.50 -0.28
CA ASN A 631 -3.53 -4.18 0.69
C ASN A 631 -2.61 -5.35 1.10
N TYR A 632 -2.32 -6.28 0.20
CA TYR A 632 -1.25 -7.24 0.45
C TYR A 632 0.15 -6.57 0.50
N TYR A 633 1.00 -6.96 1.45
CA TYR A 633 2.29 -6.28 1.69
C TYR A 633 3.29 -6.33 0.53
N LEU A 634 3.22 -7.37 -0.32
CA LEU A 634 4.08 -7.50 -1.50
C LEU A 634 3.51 -6.84 -2.76
N ASN A 635 2.38 -6.14 -2.65
CA ASN A 635 1.70 -5.51 -3.79
C ASN A 635 1.60 -6.47 -4.99
N ALA A 636 0.88 -7.56 -4.79
CA ALA A 636 0.77 -8.66 -5.73
C ALA A 636 -0.64 -8.80 -6.28
N GLY A 637 -0.74 -9.34 -7.50
CA GLY A 637 -2.00 -9.65 -8.16
C GLY A 637 -1.96 -11.05 -8.75
N VAL A 638 -3.05 -11.80 -8.56
CA VAL A 638 -3.17 -13.16 -9.08
C VAL A 638 -4.57 -13.42 -9.63
N TRP A 639 -4.63 -14.35 -10.55
CA TRP A 639 -5.82 -15.06 -10.98
C TRP A 639 -5.85 -16.42 -10.29
N GLU A 640 -7.04 -16.89 -9.95
CA GLU A 640 -7.28 -18.19 -9.34
C GLU A 640 -8.43 -18.89 -10.03
N ASP A 641 -8.28 -20.19 -10.24
CA ASP A 641 -9.38 -21.08 -10.61
C ASP A 641 -9.54 -22.12 -9.51
N ARG A 642 -10.74 -22.12 -8.91
CA ARG A 642 -11.11 -23.00 -7.81
C ARG A 642 -11.26 -24.45 -8.25
N ALA A 643 -11.78 -24.70 -9.45
CA ALA A 643 -11.99 -26.04 -9.99
C ALA A 643 -10.67 -26.65 -10.47
N ALA A 644 -9.85 -25.86 -11.18
CA ALA A 644 -8.51 -26.29 -11.59
C ALA A 644 -7.53 -26.37 -10.42
N ASN A 645 -7.83 -25.71 -9.29
CA ASN A 645 -7.00 -25.59 -8.10
C ASN A 645 -5.62 -25.01 -8.42
N ARG A 646 -5.60 -23.86 -9.11
CA ARG A 646 -4.39 -23.21 -9.62
C ARG A 646 -4.46 -21.70 -9.45
N PHE A 647 -3.29 -21.06 -9.41
CA PHE A 647 -3.15 -19.61 -9.50
C PHE A 647 -2.06 -19.21 -10.50
N TYR A 648 -2.20 -18.01 -11.08
CA TYR A 648 -1.20 -17.37 -11.94
C TYR A 648 -1.23 -15.86 -11.74
N GLY A 649 -0.07 -15.21 -11.63
CA GLY A 649 -0.02 -13.77 -11.48
C GLY A 649 1.38 -13.20 -11.40
N ALA A 650 1.52 -12.07 -10.71
CA ALA A 650 2.77 -11.34 -10.63
C ALA A 650 3.02 -10.68 -9.26
N ILE A 651 4.31 -10.62 -8.89
CA ILE A 651 4.79 -9.95 -7.68
C ILE A 651 6.01 -9.08 -8.03
N PRO A 652 5.93 -7.75 -7.90
CA PRO A 652 7.08 -6.87 -8.06
C PRO A 652 8.14 -7.11 -6.98
N LEU A 653 9.43 -7.15 -7.36
CA LEU A 653 10.49 -7.28 -6.37
C LEU A 653 10.58 -6.06 -5.44
N ASN A 654 10.28 -4.87 -5.97
CA ASN A 654 10.13 -3.65 -5.19
C ASN A 654 8.65 -3.25 -5.15
N PRO A 655 7.86 -3.67 -4.15
CA PRO A 655 6.41 -3.50 -4.16
C PRO A 655 5.95 -2.03 -4.12
N LEU A 656 6.79 -1.11 -3.65
CA LEU A 656 6.42 0.30 -3.49
C LEU A 656 6.43 1.08 -4.80
N ALA A 657 7.14 0.58 -5.82
CA ALA A 657 7.23 1.26 -7.11
C ALA A 657 6.01 1.02 -8.01
N TRP A 658 5.10 0.12 -7.63
CA TRP A 658 4.04 -0.38 -8.51
C TRP A 658 2.65 -0.08 -7.97
N ARG A 659 1.67 -0.04 -8.86
CA ARG A 659 0.25 -0.16 -8.55
C ARG A 659 -0.19 -1.55 -9.02
N CYS A 660 -0.97 -2.25 -8.21
CA CYS A 660 -1.47 -3.58 -8.55
C CYS A 660 -2.96 -3.68 -8.27
N SER A 661 -3.76 -4.01 -9.29
CA SER A 661 -5.17 -4.33 -9.17
C SER A 661 -5.54 -5.34 -10.24
N PHE A 662 -5.97 -6.54 -9.85
CA PHE A 662 -6.46 -7.54 -10.79
C PHE A 662 -7.98 -7.56 -10.66
N PHE A 663 -8.71 -7.46 -11.76
CA PHE A 663 -10.17 -7.48 -11.77
C PHE A 663 -10.73 -7.88 -13.14
N LYS A 664 -11.97 -8.37 -13.18
CA LYS A 664 -12.73 -8.54 -14.42
C LYS A 664 -13.60 -7.30 -14.66
N ASP A 665 -13.69 -6.85 -15.92
CA ASP A 665 -14.66 -5.81 -16.27
C ASP A 665 -16.09 -6.38 -16.41
N GLU A 666 -17.06 -5.52 -16.73
CA GLU A 666 -18.47 -5.90 -16.90
C GLU A 666 -18.70 -6.95 -17.99
N GLN A 667 -17.73 -7.12 -18.90
CA GLN A 667 -17.78 -8.12 -19.99
C GLN A 667 -17.02 -9.40 -19.61
N GLY A 668 -16.53 -9.50 -18.38
CA GLY A 668 -15.75 -10.64 -17.88
C GLY A 668 -14.29 -10.65 -18.33
N ARG A 669 -13.80 -9.58 -18.99
CA ARG A 669 -12.41 -9.54 -19.49
C ARG A 669 -11.46 -9.26 -18.35
N GLN A 670 -10.32 -9.96 -18.35
CA GLN A 670 -9.28 -9.80 -17.33
C GLN A 670 -8.49 -8.49 -17.50
N HIS A 671 -8.34 -7.78 -16.38
CA HIS A 671 -7.49 -6.59 -16.23
C HIS A 671 -6.45 -6.83 -15.13
N PRO A 672 -5.30 -7.46 -15.45
CA PRO A 672 -4.19 -7.65 -14.52
C PRO A 672 -3.33 -6.38 -14.43
N ASP A 673 -3.88 -5.32 -13.84
CA ASP A 673 -3.25 -4.00 -13.82
C ASP A 673 -2.10 -3.92 -12.81
N LEU A 674 -0.95 -4.48 -13.16
CA LEU A 674 0.33 -4.26 -12.49
C LEU A 674 1.15 -3.23 -13.27
N TRP A 675 1.18 -1.99 -12.82
CA TRP A 675 1.71 -0.88 -13.61
C TRP A 675 2.42 0.19 -12.80
N VAL A 676 3.20 1.00 -13.51
CA VAL A 676 3.80 2.22 -12.97
C VAL A 676 3.15 3.41 -13.67
N PRO A 677 2.64 4.42 -12.92
CA PRO A 677 2.15 5.64 -13.52
C PRO A 677 3.28 6.39 -14.22
N LEU A 678 3.07 6.67 -15.50
CA LEU A 678 3.95 7.48 -16.33
C LEU A 678 3.23 8.80 -16.64
N ALA A 679 3.98 9.88 -16.80
CA ALA A 679 3.44 11.13 -17.30
C ALA A 679 4.52 11.77 -18.15
N MET A 680 4.69 11.26 -19.38
CA MET A 680 5.75 11.69 -20.27
C MET A 680 5.30 11.78 -21.73
N THR A 681 5.96 12.66 -22.47
CA THR A 681 5.86 12.77 -23.91
C THR A 681 7.20 12.40 -24.54
N ILE A 682 7.21 11.46 -25.47
CA ILE A 682 8.40 10.98 -26.17
C ILE A 682 8.39 11.54 -27.60
N PRO A 683 9.36 12.39 -27.99
CA PRO A 683 9.47 12.89 -29.36
C PRO A 683 9.61 11.76 -30.39
N ALA A 684 9.29 12.07 -31.65
CA ALA A 684 9.39 11.12 -32.76
C ALA A 684 10.83 10.60 -32.91
N GLY A 685 11.01 9.28 -32.96
CA GLY A 685 12.32 8.63 -33.09
C GLY A 685 13.16 8.55 -31.81
N GLU A 686 12.73 9.17 -30.71
CA GLU A 686 13.46 9.15 -29.44
C GLU A 686 13.12 7.92 -28.57
N SER A 687 14.04 7.62 -27.65
CA SER A 687 13.88 6.61 -26.60
C SER A 687 13.90 7.26 -25.21
N ARG A 688 13.14 6.70 -24.27
CA ARG A 688 13.18 7.06 -22.86
C ARG A 688 13.38 5.81 -22.00
N ALA A 689 14.17 5.97 -20.95
CA ALA A 689 14.27 4.95 -19.91
C ALA A 689 12.93 4.86 -19.18
N LEU A 690 12.47 3.63 -18.93
CA LEU A 690 11.26 3.37 -18.18
C LEU A 690 11.60 3.16 -16.70
N PRO A 691 10.80 3.72 -15.77
CA PRO A 691 10.88 3.32 -14.38
C PRO A 691 10.37 1.89 -14.29
N GLY A 692 11.16 1.00 -13.71
CA GLY A 692 10.78 -0.40 -13.66
C GLY A 692 11.85 -1.24 -13.01
N GLY A 693 11.45 -1.98 -11.99
CA GLY A 693 12.26 -3.04 -11.42
C GLY A 693 11.88 -4.39 -12.02
N TRP A 694 12.50 -5.44 -11.50
CA TRP A 694 12.09 -6.79 -11.78
C TRP A 694 10.71 -7.09 -11.20
N VAL A 695 9.91 -7.82 -11.97
CA VAL A 695 8.66 -8.43 -11.53
C VAL A 695 8.77 -9.93 -11.70
N ALA A 696 8.39 -10.68 -10.67
CA ALA A 696 8.29 -12.13 -10.73
C ALA A 696 6.91 -12.53 -11.25
N LEU A 697 6.86 -13.35 -12.29
CA LEU A 697 5.66 -14.11 -12.62
C LEU A 697 5.59 -15.30 -11.66
N VAL A 698 4.42 -15.52 -11.06
CA VAL A 698 4.21 -16.56 -10.06
C VAL A 698 3.06 -17.46 -10.48
N TRP A 699 3.21 -18.75 -10.22
CA TRP A 699 2.23 -19.78 -10.53
C TRP A 699 2.34 -20.93 -9.54
N GLY A 700 1.25 -21.68 -9.40
CA GLY A 700 1.20 -22.86 -8.56
C GLY A 700 -0.21 -23.43 -8.41
N ARG A 701 -0.32 -24.47 -7.59
CA ARG A 701 -1.57 -25.08 -7.17
C ARG A 701 -2.14 -24.39 -5.93
N GLY A 702 -3.44 -24.52 -5.73
CA GLY A 702 -4.13 -23.87 -4.62
C GLY A 702 -4.47 -22.43 -4.92
N ARG A 703 -4.71 -21.68 -3.85
CA ARG A 703 -5.19 -20.29 -3.89
C ARG A 703 -4.20 -19.32 -3.26
N PHE A 704 -4.45 -18.03 -3.43
CA PHE A 704 -3.73 -16.98 -2.74
C PHE A 704 -3.77 -17.20 -1.22
N GLY A 705 -2.63 -16.98 -0.59
CA GLY A 705 -2.45 -17.22 0.84
C GLY A 705 -2.28 -18.69 1.23
N GLU A 706 -2.43 -19.67 0.34
CA GLU A 706 -2.20 -21.09 0.64
C GLU A 706 -0.71 -21.49 0.49
N THR A 707 -0.39 -22.76 0.72
CA THR A 707 0.99 -23.27 0.88
C THR A 707 1.90 -22.96 -0.31
N GLU A 708 1.50 -23.24 -1.54
CA GLU A 708 2.34 -22.96 -2.70
C GLU A 708 2.47 -21.46 -2.97
N TRP A 709 1.41 -20.67 -2.77
CA TRP A 709 1.50 -19.21 -2.82
C TRP A 709 2.57 -18.69 -1.87
N ARG A 710 2.53 -19.10 -0.59
CA ARG A 710 3.52 -18.67 0.41
C ARG A 710 4.94 -19.08 0.04
N MET A 711 5.11 -20.26 -0.54
CA MET A 711 6.41 -20.71 -1.01
C MET A 711 6.93 -19.78 -2.13
N ARG A 712 6.08 -19.44 -3.10
CA ARG A 712 6.43 -18.52 -4.20
C ARG A 712 6.68 -17.11 -3.69
N SER A 713 5.82 -16.58 -2.83
CA SER A 713 5.96 -15.25 -2.25
C SER A 713 7.27 -15.15 -1.45
N GLN A 714 7.66 -16.19 -0.71
CA GLN A 714 8.91 -16.25 0.03
C GLN A 714 10.14 -16.30 -0.88
N GLN A 715 10.09 -17.05 -1.98
CA GLN A 715 11.16 -17.06 -2.98
C GLN A 715 11.36 -15.66 -3.59
N VAL A 716 10.27 -15.00 -3.97
CA VAL A 716 10.29 -13.63 -4.48
C VAL A 716 10.86 -12.66 -3.44
N GLN A 717 10.49 -12.82 -2.17
CA GLN A 717 11.02 -11.99 -1.08
C GLN A 717 12.50 -12.23 -0.82
N ALA A 718 12.96 -13.47 -0.83
CA ALA A 718 14.36 -13.81 -0.64
C ALA A 718 15.22 -13.16 -1.73
N TYR A 719 14.75 -13.19 -2.98
CA TYR A 719 15.45 -12.55 -4.09
C TYR A 719 15.35 -11.02 -4.06
N GLY A 720 14.15 -10.46 -3.84
CA GLY A 720 13.92 -9.02 -3.72
C GLY A 720 14.53 -8.39 -2.47
N GLY A 721 14.89 -9.20 -1.46
CA GLY A 721 15.63 -8.77 -0.27
C GLY A 721 17.13 -8.61 -0.51
N LEU A 722 17.64 -8.99 -1.67
CA LEU A 722 19.03 -8.75 -2.05
C LEU A 722 19.18 -7.33 -2.58
N GLU A 723 20.13 -6.61 -2.01
CA GLU A 723 20.54 -5.32 -2.50
C GLU A 723 21.89 -5.44 -3.18
N VAL A 724 21.89 -5.11 -4.47
CA VAL A 724 23.10 -5.10 -5.29
C VAL A 724 23.48 -3.65 -5.55
N ALA A 725 24.67 -3.26 -5.12
CA ALA A 725 25.26 -1.97 -5.46
C ALA A 725 26.49 -2.20 -6.34
N VAL A 726 26.51 -1.56 -7.51
CA VAL A 726 27.61 -1.65 -8.46
C VAL A 726 28.37 -0.33 -8.43
N ALA A 727 29.70 -0.40 -8.41
CA ALA A 727 30.53 0.80 -8.46
C ALA A 727 30.30 1.57 -9.77
N SER A 728 30.04 2.86 -9.63
CA SER A 728 30.05 3.78 -10.77
C SER A 728 31.50 4.12 -11.17
N PRO A 729 31.75 4.45 -12.45
CA PRO A 729 33.05 4.89 -12.95
C PRO A 729 33.61 6.12 -12.21
#